data_AF-H2CD78-F1
#
_entry.id   AF-H2CD78-F1
#
_cell.length_a   1.000
_cell.length_b   1.000
_cell.length_c   1.000
_cell.angle_alpha   90.00
_cell.angle_beta   90.00
_cell.angle_gamma   90.00
#
_symmetry.space_group_name_H-M   'P 1'
#
loop_
_entity.id
_entity.type
_entity.pdbx_description
1 polymer ?
#
loop_
_entity_poly.entity_id
_entity_poly.type
_entity_poly.pdbx_seq_one_letter_code
_entity_poly.pdbx_strand_id
1 'polypeptide(L)'
;MERFFRRTGIRVKLLIILGLLSLPYPVLMGLLIRQQNVAIRFAEKELLGAEFNRSLFQLFSRAESQGFVEAGELKDVDALNREMSEALKSGELWQALRPLLLAAGADERRQRFLELNTRVGDTSNLILDPDLDSYYVMDITTIRLPLLLKRLGEISERSDELLARGSITDSEREQLLLQESLLEEQLQGILHSQQTIFEYNPELRPAMIAAHGKFSTRMDAFRNRLEFLLLEEKADRAGRAAFEKARREAITGIVDFYITTSQLLVILLNKRIDGFVMQRNVTTGIVAVLIVTSVALTFLLIGSIIRPLREIGSRMNEIADGQGDLTSRLTEDLPDRDLSVLAAAFNRFVGRIRDIVLEARRLAGRQASSAGDLKSSSEHFGRDMQAEAATMEEISATMEEISASADQVAFSVEGTVQATHDLMKSMDRLSSILGQVTSLINRTSSLTDQTTEQANEGRQGMQSILETISNIQQSSALVDDIIMIIEEIAERINLLSLNAAIEAARAGEAGRGFAVVAQEVSRLADQTNSSINDIGNLIKENGERIERGSATIRTTVQTINDVIESVGNISRSVLEISALIPEEDRIKDMVNASAGDLLKRATGIEQSSIEQKSAILEITKAIASINDAVQRSARHSTHVLERAVDVDSDAGEMTKLVEKFRT
;
A
#
# COMPACT_ATOMS: atom_id res chain seq x y z
N MET A 1 -1.62 -39.72 -15.00
CA MET A 1 -0.29 -39.37 -15.57
C MET A 1 0.12 -37.93 -15.30
N GLU A 2 -0.79 -36.96 -15.42
CA GLU A 2 -0.51 -35.56 -15.06
C GLU A 2 0.16 -35.40 -13.68
N ARG A 3 -0.32 -36.11 -12.65
CA ARG A 3 0.27 -36.03 -11.30
C ARG A 3 1.74 -36.50 -11.23
N PHE A 4 2.17 -37.40 -12.10
CA PHE A 4 3.56 -37.88 -12.18
C PHE A 4 4.43 -36.92 -12.99
N PHE A 5 3.96 -36.49 -14.16
CA PHE A 5 4.66 -35.53 -15.02
C PHE A 5 4.82 -34.14 -14.42
N ARG A 6 3.97 -33.76 -13.45
CA ARG A 6 4.14 -32.50 -12.71
C ARG A 6 5.29 -32.56 -11.69
N ARG A 7 5.66 -33.74 -11.15
CA ARG A 7 6.69 -33.88 -10.09
C ARG A 7 8.11 -34.21 -10.59
N THR A 8 8.30 -34.55 -11.85
CA THR A 8 9.60 -34.93 -12.42
C THR A 8 10.35 -33.71 -13.01
N GLY A 9 11.68 -33.65 -12.90
CA GLY A 9 12.46 -32.50 -13.39
C GLY A 9 12.51 -32.40 -14.92
N ILE A 10 12.77 -31.22 -15.49
CA ILE A 10 12.82 -30.99 -16.96
C ILE A 10 13.76 -31.97 -17.67
N ARG A 11 14.88 -32.36 -17.06
CA ARG A 11 15.77 -33.41 -17.60
C ARG A 11 15.07 -34.77 -17.73
N VAL A 12 14.33 -35.16 -16.70
CA VAL A 12 13.56 -36.41 -16.69
C VAL A 12 12.37 -36.28 -17.64
N LYS A 13 11.72 -35.12 -17.72
CA LYS A 13 10.65 -34.89 -18.72
C LYS A 13 11.18 -34.89 -20.14
N LEU A 14 12.35 -34.31 -20.42
CA LEU A 14 12.99 -34.33 -21.74
C LEU A 14 13.50 -35.74 -22.07
N LEU A 15 14.04 -36.49 -21.12
CA LEU A 15 14.39 -37.90 -21.32
C LEU A 15 13.16 -38.80 -21.50
N ILE A 16 12.05 -38.50 -20.81
CA ILE A 16 10.79 -39.21 -20.99
C ILE A 16 10.13 -38.81 -22.30
N ILE A 17 10.09 -37.52 -22.66
CA ILE A 17 9.52 -37.01 -23.92
C ILE A 17 10.36 -37.48 -25.10
N LEU A 18 11.68 -37.39 -25.02
CA LEU A 18 12.56 -37.95 -26.04
C LEU A 18 12.44 -39.47 -26.05
N GLY A 19 12.41 -40.13 -24.90
CA GLY A 19 12.17 -41.57 -24.81
C GLY A 19 10.83 -41.98 -25.42
N LEU A 20 9.78 -41.16 -25.28
CA LEU A 20 8.44 -41.35 -25.85
C LEU A 20 8.36 -40.97 -27.33
N LEU A 21 9.13 -39.97 -27.78
CA LEU A 21 9.23 -39.56 -29.18
C LEU A 21 10.18 -40.48 -29.94
N SER A 22 11.13 -41.11 -29.25
CA SER A 22 12.07 -42.08 -29.79
C SER A 22 11.57 -43.50 -29.69
N LEU A 23 10.67 -43.84 -28.76
CA LEU A 23 10.04 -45.17 -28.67
C LEU A 23 9.43 -45.63 -30.00
N PRO A 24 8.73 -44.76 -30.76
CA PRO A 24 8.21 -45.11 -32.06
C PRO A 24 9.32 -45.36 -33.07
N TYR A 25 10.53 -44.80 -32.95
CA TYR A 25 11.55 -44.99 -33.98
C TYR A 25 12.05 -46.43 -34.09
N PRO A 26 12.50 -47.14 -33.04
CA PRO A 26 12.83 -48.57 -33.14
C PRO A 26 11.64 -49.43 -33.56
N VAL A 27 10.42 -49.07 -33.16
CA VAL A 27 9.20 -49.80 -33.52
C VAL A 27 8.85 -49.58 -35.00
N LEU A 28 8.82 -48.33 -35.48
CA LEU A 28 8.62 -47.95 -36.88
C LEU A 28 9.75 -48.46 -37.76
N MET A 29 10.99 -48.41 -37.28
CA MET A 29 12.16 -49.01 -37.92
C MET A 29 11.97 -50.52 -38.05
N GLY A 30 11.59 -51.20 -36.97
CA GLY A 30 11.28 -52.63 -36.99
C GLY A 30 10.13 -52.95 -37.96
N LEU A 31 9.08 -52.12 -37.99
CA LEU A 31 7.94 -52.27 -38.90
C LEU A 31 8.32 -51.99 -40.35
N LEU A 32 9.12 -50.95 -40.64
CA LEU A 32 9.59 -50.58 -41.97
C LEU A 32 10.58 -51.60 -42.51
N ILE A 33 11.58 -52.01 -41.70
CA ILE A 33 12.48 -53.11 -42.04
C ILE A 33 11.66 -54.38 -42.28
N ARG A 34 10.68 -54.69 -41.42
CA ARG A 34 9.81 -55.85 -41.62
C ARG A 34 9.00 -55.74 -42.91
N GLN A 35 8.42 -54.59 -43.21
CA GLN A 35 7.64 -54.33 -44.42
C GLN A 35 8.51 -54.42 -45.68
N GLN A 36 9.68 -53.80 -45.68
CA GLN A 36 10.64 -53.88 -46.78
C GLN A 36 11.21 -55.29 -46.92
N ASN A 37 11.47 -56.01 -45.82
CA ASN A 37 11.83 -57.43 -45.87
C ASN A 37 10.70 -58.31 -46.39
N VAL A 38 9.43 -57.93 -46.21
CA VAL A 38 8.31 -58.61 -46.86
C VAL A 38 8.36 -58.35 -48.37
N ALA A 39 8.57 -57.12 -48.82
CA ALA A 39 8.72 -56.79 -50.25
C ALA A 39 9.94 -57.47 -50.90
N ILE A 40 11.10 -57.47 -50.22
CA ILE A 40 12.32 -58.17 -50.65
C ILE A 40 12.05 -59.67 -50.76
N ARG A 41 11.50 -60.30 -49.71
CA ARG A 41 11.20 -61.74 -49.76
C ARG A 41 10.14 -62.08 -50.79
N PHE A 42 9.19 -61.17 -51.05
CA PHE A 42 8.21 -61.33 -52.11
C PHE A 42 8.91 -61.38 -53.46
N ALA A 43 9.79 -60.42 -53.75
CA ALA A 43 10.57 -60.36 -55.00
C ALA A 43 11.62 -61.48 -55.13
N GLU A 44 12.29 -61.87 -54.04
CA GLU A 44 13.16 -63.05 -54.01
C GLU A 44 12.38 -64.31 -54.34
N LYS A 45 11.14 -64.43 -53.85
CA LYS A 45 10.28 -65.57 -54.16
C LYS A 45 9.88 -65.58 -55.64
N GLU A 46 9.58 -64.43 -56.22
CA GLU A 46 9.30 -64.27 -57.65
C GLU A 46 10.52 -64.72 -58.48
N LEU A 47 11.73 -64.31 -58.08
CA LEU A 47 12.98 -64.71 -58.71
C LEU A 47 13.19 -66.23 -58.66
N LEU A 48 13.00 -66.86 -57.50
CA LEU A 48 13.10 -68.32 -57.35
C LEU A 48 12.09 -69.05 -58.26
N GLY A 49 10.86 -68.53 -58.35
CA GLY A 49 9.84 -69.05 -59.25
C GLY A 49 10.23 -68.94 -60.72
N ALA A 50 10.79 -67.81 -61.13
CA ALA A 50 11.27 -67.58 -62.50
C ALA A 50 12.42 -68.52 -62.87
N GLU A 51 13.37 -68.75 -61.96
CA GLU A 51 14.50 -69.68 -62.18
C GLU A 51 14.04 -71.14 -62.24
N PHE A 52 13.11 -71.53 -61.36
CA PHE A 52 12.51 -72.86 -61.36
C PHE A 52 11.75 -73.11 -62.67
N ASN A 53 10.84 -72.20 -63.05
CA ASN A 53 10.08 -72.31 -64.29
C ASN A 53 10.98 -72.33 -65.52
N ARG A 54 12.08 -71.58 -65.52
CA ARG A 54 13.06 -71.63 -66.63
C ARG A 54 13.68 -73.00 -66.80
N SER A 55 14.14 -73.59 -65.71
CA SER A 55 14.77 -74.91 -65.72
C SER A 55 13.76 -76.00 -66.09
N LEU A 56 12.54 -75.88 -65.57
CA LEU A 56 11.43 -76.78 -65.87
C LEU A 56 11.01 -76.69 -67.35
N PHE A 57 10.90 -75.47 -67.90
CA PHE A 57 10.51 -75.23 -69.29
C PHE A 57 11.54 -75.80 -70.27
N GLN A 58 12.85 -75.60 -70.01
CA GLN A 58 13.90 -76.18 -70.83
C GLN A 58 13.82 -77.70 -70.87
N LEU A 59 13.67 -78.33 -69.70
CA LEU A 59 13.55 -79.77 -69.59
C LEU A 59 12.30 -80.29 -70.35
N PHE A 60 11.16 -79.64 -70.17
CA PHE A 60 9.92 -79.99 -70.85
C PHE A 60 10.02 -79.81 -72.37
N SER A 61 10.67 -78.74 -72.84
CA SER A 61 10.87 -78.51 -74.27
C SER A 61 11.71 -79.61 -74.94
N ARG A 62 12.68 -80.19 -74.22
CA ARG A 62 13.43 -81.36 -74.68
C ARG A 62 12.54 -82.58 -74.77
N ALA A 63 11.73 -82.83 -73.73
CA ALA A 63 10.76 -83.93 -73.73
C ALA A 63 9.74 -83.82 -74.87
N GLU A 64 9.29 -82.62 -75.21
CA GLU A 64 8.41 -82.39 -76.37
C GLU A 64 9.11 -82.61 -77.71
N SER A 65 10.42 -82.34 -77.79
CA SER A 65 11.19 -82.55 -79.02
C SER A 65 11.63 -84.00 -79.25
N GLN A 66 11.93 -84.75 -78.19
CA GLN A 66 12.51 -86.10 -78.24
C GLN A 66 11.52 -87.20 -77.82
N GLY A 67 10.36 -86.81 -77.27
CA GLY A 67 9.33 -87.71 -76.75
C GLY A 67 9.56 -88.14 -75.31
N PHE A 68 10.80 -88.09 -74.82
CA PHE A 68 11.22 -88.37 -73.43
C PHE A 68 12.47 -87.55 -73.09
N VAL A 69 12.89 -87.56 -71.83
CA VAL A 69 14.20 -87.06 -71.38
C VAL A 69 14.97 -88.14 -70.65
N GLU A 70 16.30 -88.04 -70.62
CA GLU A 70 17.12 -88.99 -69.87
C GLU A 70 17.13 -88.68 -68.36
N ALA A 71 17.22 -89.71 -67.51
CA ALA A 71 17.20 -89.54 -66.06
C ALA A 71 18.32 -88.63 -65.51
N GLY A 72 19.44 -88.52 -66.25
CA GLY A 72 20.53 -87.60 -65.90
C GLY A 72 20.18 -86.13 -66.08
N GLU A 73 19.24 -85.80 -66.98
CA GLU A 73 18.81 -84.43 -67.27
C GLU A 73 17.82 -83.88 -66.23
N LEU A 74 17.21 -84.75 -65.42
CA LEU A 74 16.30 -84.36 -64.33
C LEU A 74 17.04 -83.74 -63.14
N LYS A 75 18.36 -83.89 -63.04
CA LYS A 75 19.15 -83.55 -61.84
C LYS A 75 18.97 -82.12 -61.37
N ASP A 76 18.96 -81.17 -62.30
CA ASP A 76 18.92 -79.75 -61.96
C ASP A 76 17.54 -79.37 -61.40
N VAL A 77 16.46 -79.85 -62.02
CA VAL A 77 15.10 -79.61 -61.52
C VAL A 77 14.82 -80.44 -60.25
N ASP A 78 15.40 -81.64 -60.10
CA ASP A 78 15.33 -82.44 -58.87
C ASP A 78 16.05 -81.75 -57.69
N ALA A 79 17.17 -81.08 -57.96
CA ALA A 79 17.89 -80.29 -56.97
C ALA A 79 17.08 -79.05 -56.58
N LEU A 80 16.67 -78.24 -57.56
CA LEU A 80 15.85 -77.06 -57.33
C LEU A 80 14.54 -77.39 -56.62
N ASN A 81 13.86 -78.48 -57.00
CA ASN A 81 12.64 -78.90 -56.33
C ASN A 81 12.90 -79.35 -54.90
N ARG A 82 13.98 -80.09 -54.61
CA ARG A 82 14.29 -80.44 -53.21
C ARG A 82 14.55 -79.22 -52.35
N GLU A 83 15.25 -78.23 -52.89
CA GLU A 83 15.59 -77.01 -52.16
C GLU A 83 14.40 -76.06 -52.00
N MET A 84 13.51 -75.99 -53.01
CA MET A 84 12.48 -74.93 -53.10
C MET A 84 11.05 -75.47 -53.02
N SER A 85 10.83 -76.79 -52.94
CA SER A 85 9.50 -77.41 -52.99
C SER A 85 8.55 -76.96 -51.90
N GLU A 86 9.06 -76.65 -50.70
CA GLU A 86 8.23 -76.14 -49.62
C GLU A 86 7.77 -74.70 -49.91
N ALA A 87 8.69 -73.86 -50.39
CA ALA A 87 8.42 -72.46 -50.69
C ALA A 87 7.48 -72.27 -51.90
N LEU A 88 7.71 -73.04 -52.97
CA LEU A 88 6.94 -72.98 -54.23
C LEU A 88 5.77 -73.97 -54.27
N LYS A 89 5.62 -74.82 -53.25
CA LYS A 89 4.63 -75.92 -53.21
C LYS A 89 4.67 -76.80 -54.47
N SER A 90 5.86 -77.02 -55.01
CA SER A 90 6.08 -77.74 -56.28
C SER A 90 6.25 -79.24 -56.10
N GLY A 91 6.48 -79.73 -54.87
CA GLY A 91 6.93 -81.10 -54.59
C GLY A 91 6.03 -82.21 -55.14
N GLU A 92 4.73 -82.18 -54.79
CA GLU A 92 3.77 -83.21 -55.22
C GLU A 92 3.58 -83.21 -56.74
N LEU A 93 3.44 -82.03 -57.34
CA LEU A 93 3.26 -81.87 -58.78
C LEU A 93 4.53 -82.27 -59.56
N TRP A 94 5.72 -81.99 -59.03
CA TRP A 94 6.98 -82.47 -59.60
C TRP A 94 7.08 -83.99 -59.54
N GLN A 95 6.74 -84.61 -58.41
CA GLN A 95 6.73 -86.07 -58.29
C GLN A 95 5.75 -86.74 -59.27
N ALA A 96 4.62 -86.10 -59.56
CA ALA A 96 3.67 -86.56 -60.56
C ALA A 96 4.18 -86.39 -62.01
N LEU A 97 4.84 -85.27 -62.32
CA LEU A 97 5.36 -84.97 -63.65
C LEU A 97 6.63 -85.77 -64.00
N ARG A 98 7.50 -86.00 -63.02
CA ARG A 98 8.83 -86.60 -63.19
C ARG A 98 8.84 -87.95 -63.94
N PRO A 99 8.03 -88.97 -63.61
CA PRO A 99 8.03 -90.23 -64.35
C PRO A 99 7.49 -90.07 -65.77
N LEU A 100 6.55 -89.14 -66.00
CA LEU A 100 5.98 -88.86 -67.33
C LEU A 100 7.00 -88.21 -68.28
N LEU A 101 7.97 -87.47 -67.74
CA LEU A 101 9.08 -86.93 -68.52
C LEU A 101 10.03 -88.03 -69.03
N LEU A 102 10.18 -89.12 -68.27
CA LEU A 102 11.01 -90.28 -68.63
C LEU A 102 10.30 -91.28 -69.56
N ALA A 103 8.99 -91.12 -69.75
CA ALA A 103 8.14 -92.04 -70.49
C ALA A 103 7.63 -91.41 -71.79
N ALA A 104 7.35 -92.24 -72.79
CA ALA A 104 6.69 -91.81 -74.02
C ALA A 104 5.19 -91.62 -73.75
N GLY A 105 4.77 -90.38 -73.50
CA GLY A 105 3.37 -89.98 -73.32
C GLY A 105 3.22 -88.46 -73.29
N ALA A 106 2.67 -87.87 -74.35
CA ALA A 106 2.72 -86.42 -74.57
C ALA A 106 1.63 -85.66 -73.80
N ASP A 107 0.35 -86.00 -73.95
CA ASP A 107 -0.75 -85.18 -73.40
C ASP A 107 -0.73 -84.98 -71.89
N GLU A 108 -0.68 -86.06 -71.11
CA GLU A 108 -0.68 -85.97 -69.65
C GLU A 108 0.56 -85.22 -69.15
N ARG A 109 1.71 -85.42 -69.80
CA ARG A 109 2.95 -84.69 -69.50
C ARG A 109 2.79 -83.19 -69.75
N ARG A 110 2.21 -82.78 -70.88
CA ARG A 110 1.97 -81.36 -71.20
C ARG A 110 1.05 -80.69 -70.19
N GLN A 111 -0.03 -81.38 -69.81
CA GLN A 111 -0.97 -80.86 -68.82
C GLN A 111 -0.30 -80.71 -67.45
N ARG A 112 0.39 -81.74 -66.96
CA ARG A 112 1.09 -81.70 -65.66
C ARG A 112 2.21 -80.67 -65.63
N PHE A 113 2.91 -80.45 -66.75
CA PHE A 113 3.90 -79.39 -66.88
C PHE A 113 3.26 -78.01 -66.70
N LEU A 114 2.16 -77.71 -67.41
CA LEU A 114 1.48 -76.43 -67.27
C LEU A 114 0.90 -76.24 -65.87
N GLU A 115 0.30 -77.28 -65.28
CA GLU A 115 -0.19 -77.24 -63.89
C GLU A 115 0.93 -76.88 -62.91
N LEU A 116 2.11 -77.49 -63.07
CA LEU A 116 3.27 -77.19 -62.22
C LEU A 116 3.82 -75.78 -62.50
N ASN A 117 4.02 -75.40 -63.76
CA ASN A 117 4.54 -74.10 -64.15
C ASN A 117 3.64 -72.94 -63.66
N THR A 118 2.32 -73.08 -63.81
CA THR A 118 1.35 -72.10 -63.29
C THR A 118 1.32 -72.13 -61.78
N ARG A 119 1.33 -73.31 -61.14
CA ARG A 119 1.38 -73.40 -59.68
C ARG A 119 2.60 -72.67 -59.11
N VAL A 120 3.76 -72.86 -59.72
CA VAL A 120 4.99 -72.17 -59.33
C VAL A 120 4.85 -70.68 -59.57
N GLY A 121 4.26 -70.25 -60.69
CA GLY A 121 3.97 -68.83 -60.96
C GLY A 121 3.06 -68.18 -59.91
N ASP A 122 2.01 -68.88 -59.48
CA ASP A 122 1.08 -68.41 -58.44
C ASP A 122 1.76 -68.34 -57.07
N THR A 123 2.50 -69.40 -56.70
CA THR A 123 3.06 -69.52 -55.35
C THR A 123 4.34 -68.70 -55.16
N SER A 124 5.07 -68.42 -56.24
CA SER A 124 6.20 -67.48 -56.26
C SER A 124 5.76 -66.01 -56.25
N ASN A 125 4.47 -65.76 -56.45
CA ASN A 125 3.86 -64.46 -56.69
C ASN A 125 4.19 -63.82 -58.05
N LEU A 126 4.89 -64.53 -58.94
CA LEU A 126 5.33 -64.02 -60.23
C LEU A 126 4.13 -63.55 -61.09
N ILE A 127 2.97 -64.22 -60.99
CA ILE A 127 1.75 -63.81 -61.70
C ILE A 127 1.16 -62.50 -61.17
N LEU A 128 1.44 -62.15 -59.92
CA LEU A 128 0.96 -60.93 -59.27
C LEU A 128 2.01 -59.82 -59.32
N ASP A 129 2.94 -59.87 -60.29
CA ASP A 129 4.03 -58.91 -60.40
C ASP A 129 3.47 -57.47 -60.46
N PRO A 130 3.86 -56.60 -59.51
CA PRO A 130 3.25 -55.28 -59.37
C PRO A 130 3.77 -54.25 -60.39
N ASP A 131 4.90 -54.51 -61.04
CA ASP A 131 5.52 -53.58 -61.99
C ASP A 131 5.20 -53.99 -63.42
N LEU A 132 4.72 -53.04 -64.23
CA LEU A 132 4.17 -53.34 -65.56
C LEU A 132 5.20 -53.97 -66.50
N ASP A 133 6.46 -53.55 -66.48
CA ASP A 133 7.49 -54.08 -67.37
C ASP A 133 7.84 -55.54 -67.04
N SER A 134 8.15 -55.87 -65.78
CA SER A 134 8.38 -57.26 -65.36
C SER A 134 7.13 -58.12 -65.45
N TYR A 135 5.94 -57.58 -65.19
CA TYR A 135 4.68 -58.27 -65.38
C TYR A 135 4.47 -58.73 -66.83
N TYR A 136 4.66 -57.86 -67.82
CA TYR A 136 4.47 -58.27 -69.21
C TYR A 136 5.58 -59.20 -69.72
N VAL A 137 6.81 -59.13 -69.18
CA VAL A 137 7.84 -60.14 -69.48
C VAL A 137 7.45 -61.48 -68.86
N MET A 138 6.95 -61.48 -67.62
CA MET A 138 6.39 -62.66 -66.95
C MET A 138 5.23 -63.26 -67.74
N ASP A 139 4.30 -62.46 -68.22
CA ASP A 139 3.16 -62.91 -69.01
C ASP A 139 3.63 -63.70 -70.25
N ILE A 140 4.69 -63.21 -70.92
CA ILE A 140 5.33 -63.92 -72.02
C ILE A 140 5.96 -65.24 -71.54
N THR A 141 6.77 -65.23 -70.48
CA THR A 141 7.56 -66.40 -70.06
C THR A 141 6.74 -67.45 -69.31
N THR A 142 5.85 -67.05 -68.43
CA THR A 142 5.17 -67.96 -67.50
C THR A 142 3.84 -68.44 -68.08
N ILE A 143 3.21 -67.67 -68.96
CA ILE A 143 1.87 -67.99 -69.46
C ILE A 143 1.90 -68.28 -70.96
N ARG A 144 2.29 -67.29 -71.78
CA ARG A 144 2.09 -67.39 -73.24
C ARG A 144 2.99 -68.38 -73.93
N LEU A 145 4.30 -68.37 -73.67
CA LEU A 145 5.23 -69.31 -74.31
C LEU A 145 5.03 -70.78 -73.89
N PRO A 146 4.77 -71.09 -72.60
CA PRO A 146 4.35 -72.43 -72.18
C PRO A 146 3.09 -72.92 -72.89
N LEU A 147 2.06 -72.06 -72.97
CA LEU A 147 0.82 -72.41 -73.66
C LEU A 147 1.04 -72.56 -75.17
N LEU A 148 1.86 -71.71 -75.77
CA LEU A 148 2.22 -71.79 -77.19
C LEU A 148 2.97 -73.09 -77.49
N LEU A 149 3.92 -73.49 -76.65
CA LEU A 149 4.64 -74.77 -76.79
C LEU A 149 3.69 -75.96 -76.68
N LYS A 150 2.76 -75.92 -75.71
CA LYS A 150 1.73 -76.95 -75.53
C LYS A 150 0.86 -77.08 -76.78
N ARG A 151 0.34 -75.97 -77.31
CA ARG A 151 -0.49 -75.93 -78.53
C ARG A 151 0.30 -76.42 -79.75
N LEU A 152 1.55 -76.00 -79.89
CA LEU A 152 2.42 -76.45 -80.97
C LEU A 152 2.60 -77.98 -80.92
N GLY A 153 2.80 -78.54 -79.73
CA GLY A 153 2.86 -79.99 -79.50
C GLY A 153 1.56 -80.70 -79.90
N GLU A 154 0.40 -80.19 -79.49
CA GLU A 154 -0.93 -80.78 -79.79
C GLU A 154 -1.20 -80.78 -81.30
N ILE A 155 -0.95 -79.65 -81.95
CA ILE A 155 -1.03 -79.51 -83.41
C ILE A 155 -0.09 -80.49 -84.08
N SER A 156 1.14 -80.62 -83.58
CA SER A 156 2.15 -81.49 -84.16
C SER A 156 1.79 -82.96 -84.05
N GLU A 157 1.37 -83.43 -82.88
CA GLU A 157 0.96 -84.82 -82.67
C GLU A 157 -0.24 -85.18 -83.56
N ARG A 158 -1.25 -84.31 -83.61
CA ARG A 158 -2.40 -84.51 -84.49
C ARG A 158 -2.01 -84.48 -85.97
N SER A 159 -1.12 -83.57 -86.36
CA SER A 159 -0.63 -83.49 -87.73
C SER A 159 0.21 -84.72 -88.10
N ASP A 160 1.01 -85.26 -87.19
CA ASP A 160 1.81 -86.48 -87.43
C ASP A 160 0.94 -87.72 -87.60
N GLU A 161 -0.15 -87.86 -86.82
CA GLU A 161 -1.17 -88.91 -87.00
C GLU A 161 -1.83 -88.83 -88.40
N LEU A 162 -2.25 -87.62 -88.78
CA LEU A 162 -2.92 -87.35 -90.05
C LEU A 162 -1.99 -87.55 -91.24
N LEU A 163 -0.75 -87.08 -91.11
CA LEU A 163 0.32 -87.33 -92.05
C LEU A 163 0.55 -88.82 -92.19
N ALA A 164 0.72 -89.57 -91.08
CA ALA A 164 0.93 -91.01 -91.04
C ALA A 164 -0.18 -91.79 -91.78
N ARG A 165 -1.43 -91.36 -91.60
CA ARG A 165 -2.62 -91.92 -92.27
C ARG A 165 -2.73 -91.53 -93.74
N GLY A 166 -2.20 -90.38 -94.14
CA GLY A 166 -2.14 -89.90 -95.51
C GLY A 166 -3.43 -89.23 -96.04
N SER A 167 -4.47 -89.12 -95.21
CA SER A 167 -5.74 -88.46 -95.54
C SER A 167 -6.27 -87.65 -94.35
N ILE A 168 -6.84 -86.48 -94.63
CA ILE A 168 -7.41 -85.53 -93.65
C ILE A 168 -8.89 -85.32 -93.98
N THR A 169 -9.77 -85.59 -93.04
CA THR A 169 -11.22 -85.35 -93.20
C THR A 169 -11.56 -83.88 -92.93
N ASP A 170 -12.71 -83.41 -93.40
CA ASP A 170 -13.14 -82.02 -93.22
C ASP A 170 -13.25 -81.63 -91.74
N SER A 171 -13.80 -82.53 -90.90
CA SER A 171 -13.88 -82.29 -89.45
C SER A 171 -12.51 -82.16 -88.78
N GLU A 172 -11.50 -82.93 -89.23
CA GLU A 172 -10.13 -82.84 -88.70
C GLU A 172 -9.39 -81.60 -89.22
N ARG A 173 -9.71 -81.16 -90.45
CA ARG A 173 -9.18 -79.91 -91.03
C ARG A 173 -9.72 -78.69 -90.28
N GLU A 174 -11.03 -78.68 -90.00
CA GLU A 174 -11.66 -77.65 -89.17
C GLU A 174 -11.07 -77.61 -87.75
N GLN A 175 -10.82 -78.77 -87.13
CA GLN A 175 -10.18 -78.85 -85.81
C GLN A 175 -8.74 -78.31 -85.82
N LEU A 176 -7.94 -78.61 -86.84
CA LEU A 176 -6.58 -78.06 -86.96
C LEU A 176 -6.57 -76.57 -87.27
N LEU A 177 -7.50 -76.06 -88.09
CA LEU A 177 -7.67 -74.62 -88.35
C LEU A 177 -8.03 -73.86 -87.07
N LEU A 178 -8.92 -74.43 -86.23
CA LEU A 178 -9.23 -73.86 -84.93
C LEU A 178 -7.98 -73.81 -84.03
N GLN A 179 -7.18 -74.88 -84.00
CA GLN A 179 -5.94 -74.90 -83.23
C GLN A 179 -4.89 -73.93 -83.76
N GLU A 180 -4.81 -73.73 -85.08
CA GLU A 180 -3.94 -72.75 -85.74
C GLU A 180 -4.34 -71.31 -85.40
N SER A 181 -5.65 -71.00 -85.40
CA SER A 181 -6.17 -69.70 -84.95
C SER A 181 -5.85 -69.43 -83.47
N LEU A 182 -5.99 -70.44 -82.61
CA LEU A 182 -5.62 -70.34 -81.20
C LEU A 182 -4.10 -70.19 -81.01
N LEU A 183 -3.29 -70.76 -81.90
CA LEU A 183 -1.85 -70.55 -81.93
C LEU A 183 -1.51 -69.11 -82.33
N GLU A 184 -2.19 -68.56 -83.34
CA GLU A 184 -2.03 -67.16 -83.77
C GLU A 184 -2.43 -66.15 -82.68
N GLU A 185 -3.51 -66.41 -81.95
CA GLU A 185 -3.93 -65.60 -80.80
C GLU A 185 -2.79 -65.48 -79.76
N GLN A 186 -2.09 -66.59 -79.47
CA GLN A 186 -0.96 -66.56 -78.54
C GLN A 186 0.23 -65.74 -79.08
N LEU A 187 0.51 -65.81 -80.39
CA LEU A 187 1.57 -65.03 -81.02
C LEU A 187 1.27 -63.53 -80.98
N GLN A 188 0.04 -63.13 -81.30
CA GLN A 188 -0.39 -61.72 -81.20
C GLN A 188 -0.34 -61.22 -79.76
N GLY A 189 -0.73 -62.06 -78.80
CA GLY A 189 -0.59 -61.77 -77.38
C GLY A 189 0.85 -61.50 -76.95
N ILE A 190 1.81 -62.30 -77.43
CA ILE A 190 3.24 -62.07 -77.17
C ILE A 190 3.71 -60.74 -77.76
N LEU A 191 3.28 -60.40 -78.98
CA LEU A 191 3.59 -59.14 -79.64
C LEU A 191 3.04 -57.94 -78.85
N HIS A 192 1.80 -58.03 -78.37
CA HIS A 192 1.20 -56.97 -77.56
C HIS A 192 1.96 -56.77 -76.24
N SER A 193 2.22 -57.84 -75.49
CA SER A 193 2.99 -57.76 -74.25
C SER A 193 4.39 -57.19 -74.50
N GLN A 194 5.02 -57.54 -75.63
CA GLN A 194 6.30 -56.97 -76.05
C GLN A 194 6.24 -55.45 -76.31
N GLN A 195 5.22 -54.97 -77.02
CA GLN A 195 5.05 -53.54 -77.26
C GLN A 195 4.90 -52.76 -75.95
N THR A 196 4.11 -53.28 -75.01
CA THR A 196 3.95 -52.66 -73.70
C THR A 196 5.27 -52.64 -72.92
N ILE A 197 6.03 -53.73 -72.91
CA ILE A 197 7.38 -53.76 -72.29
C ILE A 197 8.26 -52.65 -72.85
N PHE A 198 8.21 -52.41 -74.16
CA PHE A 198 9.03 -51.41 -74.83
C PHE A 198 8.67 -49.97 -74.50
N GLU A 199 7.40 -49.70 -74.20
CA GLU A 199 6.93 -48.39 -73.76
C GLU A 199 7.43 -48.08 -72.35
N TYR A 200 7.33 -49.04 -71.43
CA TYR A 200 7.72 -48.84 -70.03
C TYR A 200 9.22 -49.00 -69.78
N ASN A 201 9.89 -49.89 -70.53
CA ASN A 201 11.31 -50.16 -70.38
C ASN A 201 12.03 -50.25 -71.76
N PRO A 202 12.36 -49.10 -72.36
CA PRO A 202 12.98 -49.04 -73.69
C PRO A 202 14.35 -49.72 -73.77
N GLU A 203 15.07 -49.90 -72.67
CA GLU A 203 16.41 -50.51 -72.63
C GLU A 203 16.38 -51.98 -73.06
N LEU A 204 15.24 -52.66 -72.92
CA LEU A 204 15.07 -54.06 -73.30
C LEU A 204 14.85 -54.26 -74.80
N ARG A 205 14.55 -53.19 -75.55
CA ARG A 205 14.24 -53.24 -76.99
C ARG A 205 15.29 -53.99 -77.81
N PRO A 206 16.61 -53.72 -77.72
CA PRO A 206 17.58 -54.30 -78.64
C PRO A 206 17.67 -55.82 -78.50
N ALA A 207 17.77 -56.32 -77.27
CA ALA A 207 17.88 -57.75 -76.99
C ALA A 207 16.59 -58.50 -77.37
N MET A 208 15.44 -57.91 -77.02
CA MET A 208 14.14 -58.52 -77.23
C MET A 208 13.71 -58.55 -78.71
N ILE A 209 13.95 -57.47 -79.47
CA ILE A 209 13.64 -57.41 -80.92
C ILE A 209 14.46 -58.46 -81.67
N ALA A 210 15.76 -58.57 -81.37
CA ALA A 210 16.64 -59.53 -82.02
C ALA A 210 16.22 -60.99 -81.76
N ALA A 211 15.80 -61.30 -80.52
CA ALA A 211 15.32 -62.63 -80.17
C ALA A 211 13.94 -62.92 -80.78
N HIS A 212 13.01 -61.97 -80.72
CA HIS A 212 11.67 -62.11 -81.30
C HIS A 212 11.70 -62.30 -82.81
N GLY A 213 12.56 -61.58 -83.55
CA GLY A 213 12.67 -61.74 -85.00
C GLY A 213 13.06 -63.15 -85.42
N LYS A 214 14.02 -63.77 -84.70
CA LYS A 214 14.42 -65.18 -84.94
C LYS A 214 13.28 -66.14 -84.61
N PHE A 215 12.55 -65.89 -83.53
CA PHE A 215 11.41 -66.68 -83.11
C PHE A 215 10.25 -66.61 -84.10
N SER A 216 9.82 -65.39 -84.49
CA SER A 216 8.74 -65.17 -85.46
C SER A 216 9.05 -65.89 -86.76
N THR A 217 10.27 -65.72 -87.31
CA THR A 217 10.66 -66.36 -88.57
C THR A 217 10.49 -67.89 -88.54
N ARG A 218 10.86 -68.54 -87.43
CA ARG A 218 10.73 -70.00 -87.27
C ARG A 218 9.27 -70.43 -87.06
N MET A 219 8.48 -69.64 -86.34
CA MET A 219 7.04 -69.88 -86.16
C MET A 219 6.25 -69.70 -87.46
N ASP A 220 6.56 -68.68 -88.24
CA ASP A 220 5.95 -68.42 -89.54
C ASP A 220 6.26 -69.55 -90.52
N ALA A 221 7.50 -70.08 -90.51
CA ALA A 221 7.87 -71.24 -91.32
C ALA A 221 7.05 -72.50 -90.94
N PHE A 222 6.78 -72.71 -89.65
CA PHE A 222 5.91 -73.80 -89.21
C PHE A 222 4.44 -73.58 -89.59
N ARG A 223 3.89 -72.37 -89.39
CA ARG A 223 2.53 -72.04 -89.79
C ARG A 223 2.29 -72.22 -91.28
N ASN A 224 3.20 -71.71 -92.12
CA ASN A 224 3.13 -71.89 -93.57
C ASN A 224 3.14 -73.38 -93.94
N ARG A 225 3.89 -74.21 -93.19
CA ARG A 225 3.95 -75.65 -93.45
C ARG A 225 2.69 -76.39 -92.98
N LEU A 226 2.08 -75.93 -91.89
CA LEU A 226 0.78 -76.42 -91.41
C LEU A 226 -0.35 -76.02 -92.37
N GLU A 227 -0.37 -74.78 -92.85
CA GLU A 227 -1.35 -74.29 -93.83
C GLU A 227 -1.26 -75.07 -95.14
N PHE A 228 -0.04 -75.34 -95.63
CA PHE A 228 0.15 -76.20 -96.80
C PHE A 228 -0.44 -77.59 -96.60
N LEU A 229 -0.26 -78.18 -95.42
CA LEU A 229 -0.83 -79.47 -95.04
C LEU A 229 -2.36 -79.43 -94.94
N LEU A 230 -2.94 -78.28 -94.57
CA LEU A 230 -4.38 -78.02 -94.51
C LEU A 230 -5.02 -77.70 -95.86
N LEU A 231 -4.26 -77.60 -96.96
CA LEU A 231 -4.78 -77.34 -98.30
C LEU A 231 -4.72 -78.59 -99.19
N GLU A 232 -3.73 -79.47 -99.00
CA GLU A 232 -3.59 -80.69 -99.82
C GLU A 232 -4.49 -81.86 -99.35
N GLU A 233 -4.92 -82.71 -100.30
CA GLU A 233 -5.80 -83.87 -100.05
C GLU A 233 -5.02 -85.16 -99.75
N LYS A 234 -3.73 -85.22 -100.11
CA LYS A 234 -2.88 -86.41 -99.94
C LYS A 234 -1.49 -86.04 -99.43
N ALA A 235 -1.17 -86.51 -98.23
CA ALA A 235 0.08 -86.20 -97.54
C ALA A 235 1.20 -87.22 -97.84
N ASP A 236 2.17 -86.85 -98.70
CA ASP A 236 3.30 -87.69 -99.14
C ASP A 236 4.51 -87.68 -98.17
N ARG A 237 5.54 -88.51 -98.46
CA ARG A 237 6.73 -88.69 -97.57
C ARG A 237 7.60 -87.43 -97.46
N ALA A 238 7.65 -86.60 -98.51
CA ALA A 238 8.36 -85.31 -98.49
C ALA A 238 7.60 -84.28 -97.64
N GLY A 239 6.27 -84.32 -97.72
CA GLY A 239 5.25 -83.79 -96.81
C GLY A 239 5.67 -83.83 -95.35
N ARG A 240 5.78 -85.05 -94.83
CA ARG A 240 6.07 -85.36 -93.42
C ARG A 240 7.42 -84.86 -92.95
N ALA A 241 8.49 -85.12 -93.71
CA ALA A 241 9.84 -84.74 -93.31
C ALA A 241 10.04 -83.22 -93.21
N ALA A 242 9.37 -82.45 -94.07
CA ALA A 242 9.41 -81.00 -94.02
C ALA A 242 8.55 -80.42 -92.87
N PHE A 243 7.38 -81.00 -92.58
CA PHE A 243 6.58 -80.62 -91.41
C PHE A 243 7.33 -80.88 -90.10
N GLU A 244 7.95 -82.05 -89.99
CA GLU A 244 8.84 -82.44 -88.89
C GLU A 244 10.02 -81.48 -88.67
N LYS A 245 10.66 -81.05 -89.76
CA LYS A 245 11.74 -80.06 -89.70
C LYS A 245 11.21 -78.71 -89.20
N ALA A 246 10.10 -78.24 -89.76
CA ALA A 246 9.50 -76.97 -89.38
C ALA A 246 9.07 -76.97 -87.90
N ARG A 247 8.51 -78.09 -87.42
CA ARG A 247 8.17 -78.28 -86.00
C ARG A 247 9.39 -78.13 -85.09
N ARG A 248 10.49 -78.84 -85.39
CA ARG A 248 11.70 -78.75 -84.56
C ARG A 248 12.28 -77.34 -84.54
N GLU A 249 12.28 -76.66 -85.69
CA GLU A 249 12.73 -75.28 -85.77
C GLU A 249 11.81 -74.34 -84.98
N ALA A 250 10.49 -74.52 -85.04
CA ALA A 250 9.53 -73.75 -84.24
C ALA A 250 9.72 -73.97 -82.72
N ILE A 251 9.83 -75.22 -82.26
CA ILE A 251 10.13 -75.52 -80.84
C ILE A 251 11.44 -74.84 -80.42
N THR A 252 12.49 -74.94 -81.23
CA THR A 252 13.77 -74.28 -80.93
C THR A 252 13.62 -72.76 -80.88
N GLY A 253 12.84 -72.16 -81.79
CA GLY A 253 12.50 -70.74 -81.76
C GLY A 253 11.79 -70.32 -80.48
N ILE A 254 10.79 -71.09 -80.04
CA ILE A 254 10.08 -70.86 -78.78
C ILE A 254 11.06 -70.91 -77.60
N VAL A 255 11.92 -71.91 -77.55
CA VAL A 255 12.90 -72.10 -76.46
C VAL A 255 13.93 -70.97 -76.42
N ASP A 256 14.53 -70.62 -77.56
CA ASP A 256 15.52 -69.54 -77.63
C ASP A 256 14.92 -68.20 -77.17
N PHE A 257 13.68 -67.92 -77.58
CA PHE A 257 12.98 -66.71 -77.16
C PHE A 257 12.62 -66.74 -75.69
N TYR A 258 12.12 -67.87 -75.18
CA TYR A 258 11.85 -68.09 -73.75
C TYR A 258 13.10 -67.85 -72.91
N ILE A 259 14.25 -68.42 -73.30
CA ILE A 259 15.49 -68.27 -72.54
C ILE A 259 15.89 -66.81 -72.46
N THR A 260 15.80 -66.08 -73.59
CA THR A 260 16.14 -64.67 -73.64
C THR A 260 15.19 -63.84 -72.77
N THR A 261 13.88 -64.01 -72.92
CA THR A 261 12.88 -63.25 -72.14
C THR A 261 12.94 -63.58 -70.65
N SER A 262 13.17 -64.84 -70.29
CA SER A 262 13.35 -65.28 -68.90
C SER A 262 14.62 -64.71 -68.28
N GLN A 263 15.73 -64.63 -69.02
CA GLN A 263 16.93 -63.95 -68.54
C GLN A 263 16.68 -62.46 -68.29
N LEU A 264 15.96 -61.78 -69.18
CA LEU A 264 15.58 -60.39 -68.96
C LEU A 264 14.68 -60.22 -67.73
N LEU A 265 13.72 -61.13 -67.52
CA LEU A 265 12.89 -61.13 -66.32
C LEU A 265 13.73 -61.26 -65.05
N VAL A 266 14.66 -62.22 -65.01
CA VAL A 266 15.58 -62.41 -63.88
C VAL A 266 16.41 -61.15 -63.61
N ILE A 267 16.88 -60.46 -64.65
CA ILE A 267 17.63 -59.20 -64.50
C ILE A 267 16.75 -58.11 -63.86
N LEU A 268 15.51 -57.95 -64.31
CA LEU A 268 14.57 -56.97 -63.74
C LEU A 268 14.25 -57.27 -62.28
N LEU A 269 13.98 -58.54 -61.94
CA LEU A 269 13.67 -58.97 -60.59
C LEU A 269 14.87 -58.74 -59.63
N ASN A 270 16.09 -59.09 -60.06
CA ASN A 270 17.29 -58.80 -59.26
C ASN A 270 17.49 -57.30 -59.03
N LYS A 271 17.33 -56.49 -60.08
CA LYS A 271 17.42 -55.02 -59.97
C LYS A 271 16.38 -54.46 -58.98
N ARG A 272 15.17 -55.04 -58.96
CA ARG A 272 14.12 -54.68 -58.01
C ARG A 272 14.47 -55.08 -56.57
N ILE A 273 14.96 -56.30 -56.36
CA ILE A 273 15.42 -56.78 -55.05
C ILE A 273 16.54 -55.87 -54.51
N ASP A 274 17.55 -55.58 -55.34
CA ASP A 274 18.65 -54.68 -54.98
C ASP A 274 18.14 -53.28 -54.63
N GLY A 275 17.15 -52.77 -55.39
CA GLY A 275 16.47 -51.52 -55.10
C GLY A 275 15.81 -51.52 -53.72
N PHE A 276 15.06 -52.58 -53.37
CA PHE A 276 14.44 -52.70 -52.06
C PHE A 276 15.46 -52.89 -50.93
N VAL A 277 16.52 -53.66 -51.15
CA VAL A 277 17.61 -53.83 -50.17
C VAL A 277 18.32 -52.49 -49.93
N MET A 278 18.62 -51.75 -50.99
CA MET A 278 19.22 -50.42 -50.89
C MET A 278 18.27 -49.46 -50.15
N GLN A 279 16.99 -49.41 -50.52
CA GLN A 279 16.00 -48.58 -49.80
C GLN A 279 15.91 -48.98 -48.32
N ARG A 280 15.96 -50.28 -48.00
CA ARG A 280 15.98 -50.75 -46.61
C ARG A 280 17.21 -50.28 -45.87
N ASN A 281 18.39 -50.42 -46.47
CA ASN A 281 19.64 -50.04 -45.84
C ASN A 281 19.74 -48.50 -45.69
N VAL A 282 19.26 -47.74 -46.67
CA VAL A 282 19.20 -46.26 -46.61
C VAL A 282 18.21 -45.80 -45.56
N THR A 283 16.97 -46.31 -45.55
CA THR A 283 15.98 -45.96 -44.50
C THR A 283 16.49 -46.37 -43.12
N THR A 284 17.16 -47.53 -43.03
CA THR A 284 17.82 -47.98 -41.79
C THR A 284 18.91 -47.01 -41.36
N GLY A 285 19.76 -46.58 -42.29
CA GLY A 285 20.78 -45.57 -42.04
C GLY A 285 20.19 -44.23 -41.61
N ILE A 286 19.14 -43.76 -42.27
CA ILE A 286 18.45 -42.50 -41.94
C ILE A 286 17.85 -42.57 -40.53
N VAL A 287 17.16 -43.65 -40.17
CA VAL A 287 16.59 -43.79 -38.83
C VAL A 287 17.69 -43.95 -37.76
N ALA A 288 18.76 -44.68 -38.06
CA ALA A 288 19.91 -44.78 -37.15
C ALA A 288 20.59 -43.42 -36.95
N VAL A 289 20.77 -42.65 -38.02
CA VAL A 289 21.24 -41.25 -37.95
C VAL A 289 20.24 -40.43 -37.13
N LEU A 290 18.95 -40.43 -37.42
CA LEU A 290 17.95 -39.69 -36.64
C LEU A 290 17.95 -40.06 -35.15
N ILE A 291 18.19 -41.31 -34.79
CA ILE A 291 18.36 -41.73 -33.39
C ILE A 291 19.65 -41.14 -32.81
N VAL A 292 20.77 -41.24 -33.52
CA VAL A 292 22.05 -40.65 -33.07
C VAL A 292 21.97 -39.14 -32.99
N THR A 293 21.38 -38.45 -33.98
CA THR A 293 21.14 -37.02 -34.00
C THR A 293 20.12 -36.62 -32.95
N SER A 294 19.11 -37.43 -32.63
CA SER A 294 18.16 -37.17 -31.55
C SER A 294 18.82 -37.30 -30.18
N VAL A 295 19.72 -38.27 -29.99
CA VAL A 295 20.54 -38.40 -28.78
C VAL A 295 21.58 -37.27 -28.69
N ALA A 296 22.23 -36.91 -29.80
CA ALA A 296 23.19 -35.82 -29.88
C ALA A 296 22.52 -34.46 -29.70
N LEU A 297 21.37 -34.23 -30.34
CA LEU A 297 20.51 -33.06 -30.15
C LEU A 297 19.98 -33.02 -28.72
N THR A 298 19.70 -34.16 -28.09
CA THR A 298 19.37 -34.18 -26.66
C THR A 298 20.56 -33.76 -25.81
N PHE A 299 21.76 -34.25 -26.10
CA PHE A 299 22.97 -33.78 -25.42
C PHE A 299 23.26 -32.29 -25.69
N LEU A 300 23.03 -31.81 -26.91
CA LEU A 300 23.22 -30.43 -27.33
C LEU A 300 22.12 -29.49 -26.82
N LEU A 301 20.86 -29.92 -26.71
CA LEU A 301 19.75 -29.18 -26.10
C LEU A 301 19.87 -29.24 -24.57
N ILE A 302 20.36 -30.34 -23.98
CA ILE A 302 20.78 -30.35 -22.57
C ILE A 302 21.93 -29.34 -22.37
N GLY A 303 22.84 -29.19 -23.34
CA GLY A 303 23.97 -28.24 -23.28
C GLY A 303 23.64 -26.78 -23.64
N SER A 304 22.67 -26.53 -24.51
CA SER A 304 22.33 -25.20 -25.07
C SER A 304 20.97 -24.68 -24.62
N ILE A 305 20.07 -25.55 -24.17
CA ILE A 305 18.79 -25.21 -23.54
C ILE A 305 18.84 -25.49 -22.04
N ILE A 306 19.28 -26.66 -21.57
CA ILE A 306 19.31 -26.94 -20.12
C ILE A 306 20.50 -26.28 -19.44
N ARG A 307 21.66 -26.07 -20.06
CA ARG A 307 22.76 -25.36 -19.39
C ARG A 307 22.39 -23.88 -19.19
N PRO A 308 21.86 -23.16 -20.19
CA PRO A 308 21.23 -21.85 -19.98
C PRO A 308 19.98 -21.92 -19.13
N LEU A 309 18.97 -22.78 -19.34
CA LEU A 309 17.79 -22.89 -18.44
C LEU A 309 18.12 -23.38 -17.02
N ARG A 310 19.25 -24.04 -16.79
CA ARG A 310 19.78 -24.37 -15.46
C ARG A 310 20.69 -23.26 -14.98
N GLU A 311 21.23 -22.38 -15.82
CA GLU A 311 21.78 -21.09 -15.41
C GLU A 311 20.63 -20.14 -15.08
N ILE A 312 19.72 -19.79 -15.97
CA ILE A 312 18.45 -19.09 -15.69
C ILE A 312 17.71 -19.77 -14.54
N GLY A 313 17.62 -21.09 -14.49
CA GLY A 313 16.94 -21.85 -13.46
C GLY A 313 17.70 -21.98 -12.14
N SER A 314 19.03 -22.08 -12.14
CA SER A 314 19.89 -22.02 -10.95
C SER A 314 20.12 -20.60 -10.51
N ARG A 315 19.96 -19.59 -11.37
CA ARG A 315 19.93 -18.16 -11.06
C ARG A 315 18.56 -17.81 -10.52
N MET A 316 17.49 -18.36 -11.09
CA MET A 316 16.14 -18.33 -10.51
C MET A 316 16.12 -19.07 -9.18
N ASN A 317 16.79 -20.21 -9.03
CA ASN A 317 16.96 -20.90 -7.74
C ASN A 317 18.02 -20.24 -6.84
N GLU A 318 19.02 -19.50 -7.33
CA GLU A 318 19.92 -18.69 -6.47
C GLU A 318 19.21 -17.42 -6.02
N ILE A 319 18.24 -16.93 -6.79
CA ILE A 319 17.35 -15.83 -6.40
C ILE A 319 16.19 -16.35 -5.52
N ALA A 320 15.70 -17.59 -5.73
CA ALA A 320 14.57 -18.18 -5.01
C ALA A 320 14.97 -19.03 -3.77
N ASP A 321 16.06 -19.82 -3.84
CA ASP A 321 16.64 -20.62 -2.74
C ASP A 321 17.95 -20.01 -2.18
N GLY A 322 18.63 -19.10 -2.90
CA GLY A 322 19.93 -18.51 -2.53
C GLY A 322 19.89 -17.03 -2.11
N GLN A 323 21.06 -16.42 -1.86
CA GLN A 323 21.26 -15.05 -1.33
C GLN A 323 20.83 -13.91 -2.28
N GLY A 324 19.83 -14.12 -3.14
CA GLY A 324 19.08 -13.08 -3.84
C GLY A 324 19.90 -12.12 -4.72
N ASP A 325 20.96 -12.58 -5.39
CA ASP A 325 21.82 -11.71 -6.21
C ASP A 325 21.15 -11.25 -7.53
N LEU A 326 20.47 -10.10 -7.45
CA LEU A 326 19.81 -9.36 -8.52
C LEU A 326 20.78 -8.45 -9.33
N THR A 327 22.08 -8.41 -9.00
CA THR A 327 23.10 -7.74 -9.85
C THR A 327 23.46 -8.58 -11.07
N SER A 328 23.28 -9.90 -10.96
CA SER A 328 23.61 -10.83 -12.02
C SER A 328 22.69 -10.62 -13.22
N ARG A 329 23.28 -10.53 -14.41
CA ARG A 329 22.58 -10.47 -15.69
C ARG A 329 22.87 -11.72 -16.47
N LEU A 330 21.86 -12.23 -17.16
CA LEU A 330 22.08 -13.23 -18.19
C LEU A 330 22.63 -12.54 -19.43
N THR A 331 23.53 -13.21 -20.14
CA THR A 331 24.02 -12.70 -21.44
C THR A 331 22.87 -12.75 -22.44
N GLU A 332 22.59 -11.64 -23.12
CA GLU A 332 21.49 -11.53 -24.11
C GLU A 332 21.91 -12.03 -25.50
N ASP A 333 23.21 -12.23 -25.71
CA ASP A 333 23.78 -12.86 -26.90
C ASP A 333 23.80 -14.39 -26.74
N LEU A 334 22.60 -14.97 -26.60
CA LEU A 334 22.43 -16.41 -26.67
C LEU A 334 22.17 -16.84 -28.12
N PRO A 335 22.65 -18.02 -28.55
CA PRO A 335 22.48 -18.49 -29.92
C PRO A 335 21.01 -18.72 -30.35
N ASP A 336 20.10 -18.85 -29.38
CA ASP A 336 18.68 -19.12 -29.60
C ASP A 336 17.87 -17.84 -29.31
N ARG A 337 17.12 -17.36 -30.31
CA ARG A 337 16.34 -16.12 -30.23
C ARG A 337 15.30 -16.14 -29.12
N ASP A 338 14.67 -17.28 -28.84
CA ASP A 338 13.65 -17.42 -27.80
C ASP A 338 14.29 -17.48 -26.40
N LEU A 339 15.48 -18.09 -26.26
CA LEU A 339 16.27 -18.00 -25.04
C LEU A 339 16.88 -16.60 -24.83
N SER A 340 17.25 -15.88 -25.89
CA SER A 340 17.66 -14.48 -25.81
C SER A 340 16.49 -13.57 -25.44
N VAL A 341 15.29 -13.83 -25.97
CA VAL A 341 14.05 -13.15 -25.57
C VAL A 341 13.69 -13.50 -24.11
N LEU A 342 13.89 -14.75 -23.67
CA LEU A 342 13.68 -15.17 -22.29
C LEU A 342 14.75 -14.62 -21.34
N ALA A 343 16.01 -14.53 -21.76
CA ALA A 343 17.10 -13.93 -21.01
C ALA A 343 16.92 -12.40 -20.91
N ALA A 344 16.48 -11.74 -21.98
CA ALA A 344 16.09 -10.33 -21.97
C ALA A 344 14.82 -10.10 -21.13
N ALA A 345 13.83 -11.00 -21.20
CA ALA A 345 12.63 -10.95 -20.36
C ALA A 345 12.96 -11.22 -18.88
N PHE A 346 13.89 -12.13 -18.59
CA PHE A 346 14.44 -12.39 -17.27
C PHE A 346 15.28 -11.21 -16.78
N ASN A 347 16.13 -10.60 -17.61
CA ASN A 347 16.88 -9.38 -17.26
C ASN A 347 15.94 -8.20 -17.01
N ARG A 348 14.85 -8.06 -17.78
CA ARG A 348 13.79 -7.08 -17.50
C ARG A 348 13.02 -7.43 -16.24
N PHE A 349 12.76 -8.71 -15.98
CA PHE A 349 12.08 -9.18 -14.77
C PHE A 349 12.96 -8.98 -13.53
N VAL A 350 14.19 -9.47 -13.51
CA VAL A 350 15.22 -9.21 -12.48
C VAL A 350 15.51 -7.72 -12.38
N GLY A 351 15.52 -6.98 -13.48
CA GLY A 351 15.62 -5.53 -13.48
C GLY A 351 14.44 -4.88 -12.74
N ARG A 352 13.20 -5.27 -13.07
CA ARG A 352 12.01 -4.82 -12.34
C ARG A 352 11.96 -5.30 -10.90
N ILE A 353 12.39 -6.52 -10.60
CA ILE A 353 12.46 -7.05 -9.23
C ILE A 353 13.56 -6.32 -8.47
N ARG A 354 14.71 -6.03 -9.08
CA ARG A 354 15.76 -5.18 -8.51
C ARG A 354 15.23 -3.79 -8.26
N ASP A 355 14.52 -3.19 -9.20
CA ASP A 355 13.93 -1.86 -9.03
C ASP A 355 12.85 -1.88 -7.94
N ILE A 356 12.02 -2.94 -7.85
CA ILE A 356 11.06 -3.17 -6.77
C ILE A 356 11.76 -3.43 -5.43
N VAL A 357 12.89 -4.13 -5.40
CA VAL A 357 13.68 -4.44 -4.19
C VAL A 357 14.45 -3.20 -3.76
N LEU A 358 14.98 -2.39 -4.67
CA LEU A 358 15.57 -1.08 -4.39
C LEU A 358 14.50 -0.09 -3.94
N GLU A 359 13.33 -0.10 -4.55
CA GLU A 359 12.19 0.71 -4.14
C GLU A 359 11.62 0.23 -2.82
N ALA A 360 11.55 -1.08 -2.55
CA ALA A 360 11.17 -1.66 -1.27
C ALA A 360 12.21 -1.39 -0.19
N ARG A 361 13.52 -1.39 -0.52
CA ARG A 361 14.61 -0.98 0.39
C ARG A 361 14.52 0.51 0.69
N ARG A 362 14.23 1.33 -0.32
CA ARG A 362 14.01 2.77 -0.15
C ARG A 362 12.74 3.02 0.66
N LEU A 363 11.67 2.27 0.43
CA LEU A 363 10.40 2.39 1.14
C LEU A 363 10.54 1.91 2.59
N ALA A 364 11.21 0.77 2.82
CA ALA A 364 11.55 0.26 4.14
C ALA A 364 12.51 1.21 4.88
N GLY A 365 13.51 1.77 4.20
CA GLY A 365 14.39 2.80 4.78
C GLY A 365 13.64 4.10 5.11
N ARG A 366 12.72 4.54 4.24
CA ARG A 366 11.82 5.66 4.53
C ARG A 366 10.84 5.33 5.66
N GLN A 367 10.37 4.09 5.75
CA GLN A 367 9.44 3.63 6.78
C GLN A 367 10.12 3.48 8.14
N ALA A 368 11.37 2.97 8.19
CA ALA A 368 12.21 2.96 9.38
C ALA A 368 12.58 4.38 9.81
N SER A 369 12.94 5.27 8.88
CA SER A 369 13.16 6.68 9.18
C SER A 369 11.89 7.35 9.70
N SER A 370 10.74 7.16 9.04
CA SER A 370 9.44 7.65 9.50
C SER A 370 9.05 7.09 10.86
N ALA A 371 9.36 5.82 11.14
CA ALA A 371 9.12 5.19 12.44
C ALA A 371 10.04 5.75 13.52
N GLY A 372 11.31 6.01 13.20
CA GLY A 372 12.25 6.73 14.08
C GLY A 372 11.79 8.16 14.37
N ASP A 373 11.32 8.88 13.35
CA ASP A 373 10.72 10.21 13.48
C ASP A 373 9.43 10.16 14.32
N LEU A 374 8.58 9.15 14.12
CA LEU A 374 7.38 8.91 14.93
C LEU A 374 7.74 8.62 16.38
N LYS A 375 8.74 7.77 16.61
CA LYS A 375 9.21 7.40 17.94
C LYS A 375 9.72 8.62 18.69
N SER A 376 10.60 9.41 18.06
CA SER A 376 11.09 10.66 18.62
C SER A 376 9.97 11.66 18.86
N SER A 377 9.05 11.82 17.90
CA SER A 377 7.89 12.71 18.05
C SER A 377 6.96 12.27 19.18
N SER A 378 6.70 10.97 19.34
CA SER A 378 5.91 10.43 20.46
C SER A 378 6.61 10.55 21.80
N GLU A 379 7.93 10.38 21.87
CA GLU A 379 8.71 10.63 23.09
C GLU A 379 8.68 12.12 23.47
N HIS A 380 8.79 13.02 22.49
CA HIS A 380 8.61 14.46 22.68
C HIS A 380 7.19 14.79 23.14
N PHE A 381 6.18 14.31 22.41
CA PHE A 381 4.77 14.53 22.75
C PHE A 381 4.41 13.95 24.13
N GLY A 382 4.99 12.80 24.50
CA GLY A 382 4.82 12.23 25.84
C GLY A 382 5.42 13.11 26.94
N ARG A 383 6.60 13.71 26.70
CA ARG A 383 7.21 14.70 27.61
C ARG A 383 6.39 15.99 27.68
N ASP A 384 5.87 16.46 26.55
CA ASP A 384 5.01 17.64 26.49
C ASP A 384 3.71 17.41 27.27
N MET A 385 3.11 16.22 27.16
CA MET A 385 1.93 15.84 27.96
C MET A 385 2.25 15.75 29.47
N GLN A 386 3.43 15.29 29.87
CA GLN A 386 3.83 15.32 31.29
C GLN A 386 4.02 16.75 31.79
N ALA A 387 4.62 17.63 30.98
CA ALA A 387 4.74 19.04 31.31
C ALA A 387 3.36 19.70 31.39
N GLU A 388 2.46 19.39 30.47
CA GLU A 388 1.10 19.93 30.46
C GLU A 388 0.28 19.44 31.68
N ALA A 389 0.44 18.18 32.09
CA ALA A 389 -0.13 17.67 33.33
C ALA A 389 0.38 18.46 34.56
N ALA A 390 1.68 18.73 34.63
CA ALA A 390 2.25 19.55 35.70
C ALA A 390 1.71 20.98 35.68
N THR A 391 1.54 21.59 34.49
CA THR A 391 0.91 22.91 34.39
C THR A 391 -0.57 22.88 34.82
N MET A 392 -1.30 21.79 34.57
CA MET A 392 -2.68 21.66 35.04
C MET A 392 -2.76 21.53 36.57
N GLU A 393 -1.81 20.86 37.21
CA GLU A 393 -1.68 20.83 38.67
C GLU A 393 -1.38 22.22 39.23
N GLU A 394 -0.45 22.96 38.61
CA GLU A 394 -0.12 24.34 39.01
C GLU A 394 -1.32 25.28 38.82
N ILE A 395 -2.01 25.22 37.67
CA ILE A 395 -3.22 25.99 37.45
C ILE A 395 -4.28 25.60 38.51
N SER A 396 -4.46 24.32 38.82
CA SER A 396 -5.39 23.89 39.87
C SER A 396 -5.06 24.52 41.23
N ALA A 397 -3.79 24.52 41.63
CA ALA A 397 -3.33 25.17 42.86
C ALA A 397 -3.59 26.68 42.83
N THR A 398 -3.31 27.36 41.71
CA THR A 398 -3.64 28.78 41.57
C THR A 398 -5.14 29.05 41.64
N MET A 399 -5.99 28.15 41.12
CA MET A 399 -7.44 28.29 41.24
C MET A 399 -7.92 28.14 42.68
N GLU A 400 -7.29 27.26 43.47
CA GLU A 400 -7.54 27.17 44.92
C GLU A 400 -7.14 28.46 45.65
N GLU A 401 -5.97 29.03 45.32
CA GLU A 401 -5.51 30.32 45.88
C GLU A 401 -6.42 31.48 45.48
N ILE A 402 -6.88 31.53 44.22
CA ILE A 402 -7.83 32.55 43.74
C ILE A 402 -9.17 32.39 44.45
N SER A 403 -9.65 31.15 44.66
CA SER A 403 -10.87 30.88 45.42
C SER A 403 -10.77 31.39 46.85
N ALA A 404 -9.65 31.10 47.53
CA ALA A 404 -9.39 31.61 48.88
C ALA A 404 -9.29 33.14 48.90
N SER A 405 -8.71 33.75 47.86
CA SER A 405 -8.62 35.20 47.70
C SER A 405 -10.01 35.83 47.51
N ALA A 406 -10.89 35.22 46.73
CA ALA A 406 -12.26 35.68 46.56
C ALA A 406 -13.05 35.63 47.89
N ASP A 407 -12.86 34.57 48.67
CA ASP A 407 -13.40 34.47 50.05
C ASP A 407 -12.88 35.57 50.96
N GLN A 408 -11.57 35.84 50.91
CA GLN A 408 -10.96 36.90 51.69
C GLN A 408 -11.48 38.30 51.28
N VAL A 409 -11.72 38.53 49.99
CA VAL A 409 -12.33 39.77 49.50
C VAL A 409 -13.76 39.90 50.01
N ALA A 410 -14.57 38.85 49.95
CA ALA A 410 -15.94 38.86 50.47
C ALA A 410 -15.96 39.19 51.97
N PHE A 411 -15.08 38.54 52.74
CA PHE A 411 -14.93 38.82 54.17
C PHE A 411 -14.49 40.27 54.45
N SER A 412 -13.53 40.80 53.66
CA SER A 412 -13.08 42.19 53.79
C SER A 412 -14.18 43.20 53.44
N VAL A 413 -15.06 42.86 52.50
CA VAL A 413 -16.23 43.68 52.15
C VAL A 413 -17.21 43.74 53.31
N GLU A 414 -17.49 42.61 53.97
CA GLU A 414 -18.33 42.56 55.17
C GLU A 414 -17.78 43.48 56.29
N GLY A 415 -16.47 43.41 56.54
CA GLY A 415 -15.79 44.33 57.47
C GLY A 415 -15.90 45.80 57.07
N THR A 416 -15.83 46.11 55.77
CA THR A 416 -15.98 47.48 55.24
C THR A 416 -17.40 48.00 55.43
N VAL A 417 -18.42 47.17 55.18
CA VAL A 417 -19.83 47.50 55.42
C VAL A 417 -20.05 47.84 56.89
N GLN A 418 -19.54 47.00 57.79
CA GLN A 418 -19.67 47.23 59.23
C GLN A 418 -18.98 48.53 59.68
N ALA A 419 -17.74 48.76 59.23
CA ALA A 419 -17.01 50.00 59.54
C ALA A 419 -17.75 51.25 59.01
N THR A 420 -18.36 51.15 57.83
CA THR A 420 -19.15 52.24 57.24
C THR A 420 -20.42 52.52 58.04
N HIS A 421 -21.12 51.47 58.51
CA HIS A 421 -22.26 51.62 59.41
C HIS A 421 -21.87 52.32 60.73
N ASP A 422 -20.72 51.95 61.31
CA ASP A 422 -20.25 52.56 62.56
C ASP A 422 -19.77 54.01 62.35
N LEU A 423 -19.24 54.34 61.16
CA LEU A 423 -18.97 55.72 60.76
C LEU A 423 -20.25 56.56 60.71
N MET A 424 -21.32 56.05 60.07
CA MET A 424 -22.62 56.75 60.01
C MET A 424 -23.20 56.99 61.42
N LYS A 425 -23.16 55.98 62.30
CA LYS A 425 -23.58 56.16 63.71
C LYS A 425 -22.76 57.23 64.44
N SER A 426 -21.47 57.32 64.14
CA SER A 426 -20.59 58.34 64.72
C SER A 426 -20.95 59.74 64.22
N MET A 427 -21.34 59.88 62.95
CA MET A 427 -21.85 61.14 62.38
C MET A 427 -23.19 61.56 62.99
N ASP A 428 -24.09 60.61 63.27
CA ASP A 428 -25.34 60.90 63.99
C ASP A 428 -25.09 61.39 65.41
N ARG A 429 -24.14 60.77 66.12
CA ARG A 429 -23.69 61.24 67.44
C ARG A 429 -23.08 62.64 67.37
N LEU A 430 -22.25 62.92 66.37
CA LEU A 430 -21.68 64.25 66.15
C LEU A 430 -22.78 65.30 65.94
N SER A 431 -23.81 64.98 65.15
CA SER A 431 -24.96 65.87 64.93
C SER A 431 -25.71 66.18 66.24
N SER A 432 -25.85 65.20 67.13
CA SER A 432 -26.42 65.43 68.46
C SER A 432 -25.55 66.35 69.33
N ILE A 433 -24.23 66.19 69.29
CA ILE A 433 -23.28 67.06 70.01
C ILE A 433 -23.34 68.49 69.46
N LEU A 434 -23.38 68.67 68.14
CA LEU A 434 -23.52 69.99 67.51
C LEU A 434 -24.82 70.68 67.94
N GLY A 435 -25.93 69.94 68.03
CA GLY A 435 -27.17 70.46 68.59
C GLY A 435 -27.03 70.97 70.04
N GLN A 436 -26.25 70.28 70.88
CA GLN A 436 -25.94 70.74 72.24
C GLN A 436 -25.04 71.98 72.24
N VAL A 437 -24.05 72.04 71.34
CA VAL A 437 -23.17 73.22 71.19
C VAL A 437 -23.98 74.44 70.77
N THR A 438 -24.90 74.32 69.81
CA THR A 438 -25.81 75.42 69.41
C THR A 438 -26.63 75.93 70.60
N SER A 439 -27.17 75.03 71.42
CA SER A 439 -27.90 75.41 72.64
C SER A 439 -27.01 76.15 73.64
N LEU A 440 -25.77 75.69 73.82
CA LEU A 440 -24.79 76.34 74.70
C LEU A 440 -24.42 77.74 74.20
N ILE A 441 -24.20 77.92 72.89
CA ILE A 441 -23.94 79.21 72.23
C ILE A 441 -25.08 80.19 72.52
N ASN A 442 -26.33 79.77 72.29
CA ASN A 442 -27.51 80.62 72.55
C ASN A 442 -27.59 81.05 74.03
N ARG A 443 -27.30 80.12 74.95
CA ARG A 443 -27.29 80.41 76.38
C ARG A 443 -26.16 81.36 76.77
N THR A 444 -24.96 81.17 76.23
CA THR A 444 -23.80 82.05 76.47
C THR A 444 -24.04 83.44 75.90
N SER A 445 -24.63 83.57 74.71
CA SER A 445 -25.01 84.86 74.12
C SER A 445 -25.97 85.61 75.04
N SER A 446 -27.04 84.95 75.48
CA SER A 446 -28.02 85.56 76.40
C SER A 446 -27.39 85.99 77.73
N LEU A 447 -26.47 85.18 78.30
CA LEU A 447 -25.76 85.54 79.53
C LEU A 447 -24.82 86.73 79.34
N THR A 448 -24.17 86.82 78.17
CA THR A 448 -23.27 87.91 77.78
C THR A 448 -24.05 89.23 77.65
N ASP A 449 -25.24 89.18 77.04
CA ASP A 449 -26.14 90.34 76.94
C ASP A 449 -26.59 90.82 78.32
N GLN A 450 -27.05 89.90 79.19
CA GLN A 450 -27.44 90.21 80.57
C GLN A 450 -26.29 90.79 81.39
N THR A 451 -25.08 90.24 81.25
CA THR A 451 -23.90 90.73 81.98
C THR A 451 -23.52 92.13 81.52
N THR A 452 -23.63 92.41 80.21
CA THR A 452 -23.39 93.75 79.65
C THR A 452 -24.40 94.76 80.16
N GLU A 453 -25.68 94.38 80.25
CA GLU A 453 -26.74 95.22 80.83
C GLU A 453 -26.44 95.55 82.30
N GLN A 454 -26.19 94.53 83.14
CA GLN A 454 -25.85 94.70 84.56
C GLN A 454 -24.58 95.53 84.78
N ALA A 455 -23.54 95.33 83.96
CA ALA A 455 -22.33 96.12 84.03
C ALA A 455 -22.58 97.59 83.68
N ASN A 456 -23.44 97.88 82.69
CA ASN A 456 -23.82 99.25 82.35
C ASN A 456 -24.63 99.92 83.46
N GLU A 457 -25.58 99.22 84.08
CA GLU A 457 -26.30 99.71 85.26
C GLU A 457 -25.36 100.00 86.43
N GLY A 458 -24.43 99.08 86.71
CA GLY A 458 -23.39 99.26 87.73
C GLY A 458 -22.50 100.47 87.46
N ARG A 459 -22.09 100.67 86.20
CA ARG A 459 -21.32 101.84 85.76
C ARG A 459 -22.07 103.15 86.01
N GLN A 460 -23.36 103.19 85.66
CA GLN A 460 -24.21 104.36 85.89
C GLN A 460 -24.39 104.63 87.40
N GLY A 461 -24.58 103.59 88.20
CA GLY A 461 -24.64 103.70 89.66
C GLY A 461 -23.36 104.30 90.26
N MET A 462 -22.19 103.82 89.82
CA MET A 462 -20.90 104.38 90.27
C MET A 462 -20.70 105.84 89.84
N GLN A 463 -21.16 106.23 88.64
CA GLN A 463 -21.12 107.62 88.19
C GLN A 463 -21.98 108.54 89.07
N SER A 464 -23.17 108.09 89.48
CA SER A 464 -24.03 108.84 90.41
C SER A 464 -23.42 108.99 91.80
N ILE A 465 -22.68 107.97 92.28
CA ILE A 465 -21.93 108.07 93.54
C ILE A 465 -20.78 109.07 93.42
N LEU A 466 -20.05 109.10 92.30
CA LEU A 466 -18.99 110.12 92.08
C LEU A 466 -19.54 111.54 92.15
N GLU A 467 -20.71 111.79 91.55
CA GLU A 467 -21.40 113.08 91.63
C GLU A 467 -21.78 113.42 93.09
N THR A 468 -22.34 112.45 93.82
CA THR A 468 -22.70 112.61 95.24
C THR A 468 -21.48 112.92 96.11
N ILE A 469 -20.36 112.21 95.92
CA ILE A 469 -19.12 112.46 96.64
C ILE A 469 -18.56 113.85 96.31
N SER A 470 -18.63 114.29 95.05
CA SER A 470 -18.23 115.65 94.66
C SER A 470 -19.04 116.71 95.41
N ASN A 471 -20.36 116.51 95.54
CA ASN A 471 -21.23 117.41 96.30
C ASN A 471 -20.90 117.40 97.81
N ILE A 472 -20.55 116.24 98.39
CA ILE A 472 -20.11 116.13 99.79
C ILE A 472 -18.75 116.81 99.99
N GLN A 473 -17.81 116.66 99.05
CA GLN A 473 -16.51 117.33 99.10
C GLN A 473 -16.68 118.85 99.10
N GLN A 474 -17.55 119.37 98.22
CA GLN A 474 -17.89 120.80 98.18
C GLN A 474 -18.55 121.26 99.49
N SER A 475 -19.50 120.49 100.03
CA SER A 475 -20.17 120.80 101.29
C SER A 475 -19.20 120.79 102.48
N SER A 476 -18.23 119.87 102.49
CA SER A 476 -17.22 119.77 103.56
C SER A 476 -16.26 120.97 103.53
N ALA A 477 -15.89 121.46 102.35
CA ALA A 477 -15.10 122.68 102.20
C ALA A 477 -15.83 123.92 102.75
N LEU A 478 -17.15 124.03 102.49
CA LEU A 478 -17.97 125.11 103.07
C LEU A 478 -18.04 125.02 104.60
N VAL A 479 -18.07 123.82 105.17
CA VAL A 479 -18.04 123.64 106.63
C VAL A 479 -16.68 124.03 107.21
N ASP A 480 -15.58 123.68 106.55
CA ASP A 480 -14.23 124.09 106.93
C ASP A 480 -14.10 125.63 106.98
N ASP A 481 -14.63 126.33 105.96
CA ASP A 481 -14.70 127.80 105.94
C ASP A 481 -15.50 128.37 107.13
N ILE A 482 -16.61 127.73 107.52
CA ILE A 482 -17.42 128.14 108.68
C ILE A 482 -16.64 127.93 109.98
N ILE A 483 -15.94 126.82 110.14
CA ILE A 483 -15.12 126.50 111.33
C ILE A 483 -14.07 127.59 111.56
N MET A 484 -13.36 128.02 110.49
CA MET A 484 -12.39 129.12 110.57
C MET A 484 -13.01 130.42 111.08
N ILE A 485 -14.23 130.76 110.62
CA ILE A 485 -14.94 131.97 111.08
C ILE A 485 -15.32 131.85 112.56
N ILE A 486 -15.79 130.69 113.01
CA ILE A 486 -16.17 130.49 114.42
C ILE A 486 -14.91 130.50 115.31
N GLU A 487 -13.78 129.97 114.86
CA GLU A 487 -12.50 130.03 115.58
C GLU A 487 -12.09 131.48 115.83
N GLU A 488 -12.17 132.32 114.79
CA GLU A 488 -11.91 133.76 114.89
C GLU A 488 -12.87 134.45 115.87
N ILE A 489 -14.15 134.08 115.86
CA ILE A 489 -15.15 134.62 116.79
C ILE A 489 -14.84 134.21 118.23
N ALA A 490 -14.55 132.94 118.48
CA ALA A 490 -14.28 132.42 119.82
C ALA A 490 -13.00 133.02 120.41
N GLU A 491 -11.95 133.21 119.61
CA GLU A 491 -10.74 133.94 120.03
C GLU A 491 -11.04 135.40 120.39
N ARG A 492 -11.85 136.10 119.58
CA ARG A 492 -12.31 137.46 119.88
C ARG A 492 -13.13 137.51 121.19
N ILE A 493 -14.04 136.56 121.41
CA ILE A 493 -14.83 136.46 122.65
C ILE A 493 -13.92 136.24 123.85
N ASN A 494 -12.92 135.35 123.73
CA ASN A 494 -11.98 135.07 124.80
C ASN A 494 -11.20 136.34 125.21
N LEU A 495 -10.70 137.09 124.22
CA LEU A 495 -10.01 138.37 124.45
C LEU A 495 -10.92 139.42 125.11
N LEU A 496 -12.17 139.56 124.63
CA LEU A 496 -13.15 140.47 125.25
C LEU A 496 -13.45 140.07 126.70
N SER A 497 -13.60 138.77 126.95
CA SER A 497 -13.94 138.23 128.26
C SER A 497 -12.79 138.36 129.25
N LEU A 498 -11.55 138.15 128.81
CA LEU A 498 -10.36 138.39 129.60
C LEU A 498 -10.25 139.87 130.00
N ASN A 499 -10.48 140.78 129.06
CA ASN A 499 -10.53 142.22 129.34
C ASN A 499 -11.63 142.58 130.35
N ALA A 500 -12.82 141.98 130.22
CA ALA A 500 -13.92 142.18 131.15
C ALA A 500 -13.63 141.61 132.56
N ALA A 501 -12.97 140.46 132.65
CA ALA A 501 -12.56 139.85 133.93
C ALA A 501 -11.52 140.72 134.66
N ILE A 502 -10.57 141.30 133.92
CA ILE A 502 -9.57 142.25 134.45
C ILE A 502 -10.28 143.48 135.03
N GLU A 503 -11.22 144.08 134.30
CA GLU A 503 -11.91 145.30 134.74
C GLU A 503 -12.88 145.03 135.90
N ALA A 504 -13.51 143.85 135.95
CA ALA A 504 -14.35 143.43 137.06
C ALA A 504 -13.54 143.14 138.36
N ALA A 505 -12.33 142.58 138.25
CA ALA A 505 -11.42 142.45 139.39
C ALA A 505 -10.96 143.81 139.96
N ARG A 506 -10.88 144.83 139.09
CA ARG A 506 -10.53 146.22 139.43
C ARG A 506 -11.60 146.94 140.25
N ALA A 507 -12.87 146.56 140.09
CA ALA A 507 -14.02 147.14 140.79
C ALA A 507 -14.27 146.58 142.21
N GLY A 508 -13.45 145.64 142.70
CA GLY A 508 -13.52 145.13 144.08
C GLY A 508 -14.83 144.39 144.40
N GLU A 509 -15.36 144.55 145.62
CA GLU A 509 -16.58 143.85 146.11
C GLU A 509 -17.82 144.06 145.20
N ALA A 510 -17.94 145.21 144.51
CA ALA A 510 -19.05 145.50 143.59
C ALA A 510 -18.94 144.77 142.24
N GLY A 511 -17.74 144.37 141.81
CA GLY A 511 -17.47 143.72 140.53
C GLY A 511 -17.45 142.19 140.59
N ARG A 512 -17.60 141.61 141.78
CA ARG A 512 -17.42 140.17 142.04
C ARG A 512 -18.36 139.28 141.21
N GLY A 513 -19.61 139.71 141.01
CA GLY A 513 -20.57 139.01 140.13
C GLY A 513 -20.18 139.08 138.65
N PHE A 514 -19.68 140.23 138.18
CA PHE A 514 -19.22 140.40 136.80
C PHE A 514 -17.93 139.63 136.49
N ALA A 515 -17.01 139.54 137.45
CA ALA A 515 -15.78 138.78 137.29
C ALA A 515 -16.04 137.27 137.11
N VAL A 516 -17.00 136.72 137.87
CA VAL A 516 -17.43 135.32 137.71
C VAL A 516 -18.04 135.09 136.34
N VAL A 517 -18.90 136.01 135.86
CA VAL A 517 -19.49 135.91 134.52
C VAL A 517 -18.43 136.01 133.42
N ALA A 518 -17.46 136.93 133.52
CA ALA A 518 -16.39 137.07 132.54
C ALA A 518 -15.40 135.90 132.55
N GLN A 519 -15.12 135.30 133.71
CA GLN A 519 -14.31 134.08 133.77
C GLN A 519 -15.05 132.88 133.18
N GLU A 520 -16.38 132.81 133.40
CA GLU A 520 -17.23 131.77 132.80
C GLU A 520 -17.33 131.93 131.27
N VAL A 521 -17.47 133.16 130.76
CA VAL A 521 -17.49 133.44 129.31
C VAL A 521 -16.13 133.14 128.64
N SER A 522 -15.00 133.43 129.31
CA SER A 522 -13.67 133.05 128.81
C SER A 522 -13.49 131.52 128.77
N ARG A 523 -13.92 130.83 129.84
CA ARG A 523 -13.96 129.36 129.89
C ARG A 523 -14.82 128.76 128.79
N LEU A 524 -15.98 129.37 128.50
CA LEU A 524 -16.86 128.99 127.38
C LEU A 524 -16.21 129.22 126.01
N ALA A 525 -15.47 130.32 125.84
CA ALA A 525 -14.74 130.61 124.61
C ALA A 525 -13.60 129.61 124.36
N ASP A 526 -12.81 129.28 125.38
CA ASP A 526 -11.78 128.23 125.31
C ASP A 526 -12.39 126.85 125.02
N GLN A 527 -13.51 126.52 125.66
CA GLN A 527 -14.25 125.29 125.38
C GLN A 527 -14.80 125.26 123.94
N THR A 528 -15.20 126.42 123.40
CA THR A 528 -15.65 126.58 122.02
C THR A 528 -14.49 126.38 121.04
N ASN A 529 -13.32 127.00 121.28
CA ASN A 529 -12.11 126.78 120.47
C ASN A 529 -11.64 125.33 120.48
N SER A 530 -11.67 124.66 121.63
CA SER A 530 -11.35 123.23 121.71
C SER A 530 -12.32 122.41 120.86
N SER A 531 -13.62 122.71 120.95
CA SER A 531 -14.66 122.02 120.17
C SER A 531 -14.52 122.27 118.67
N ILE A 532 -14.15 123.49 118.26
CA ILE A 532 -13.90 123.85 116.86
C ILE A 532 -12.69 123.12 116.30
N ASN A 533 -11.60 123.04 117.06
CA ASN A 533 -10.42 122.25 116.69
C ASN A 533 -10.77 120.76 116.51
N ASP A 534 -11.58 120.20 117.42
CA ASP A 534 -12.07 118.82 117.29
C ASP A 534 -12.93 118.64 116.03
N ILE A 535 -13.83 119.59 115.72
CA ILE A 535 -14.65 119.56 114.49
C ILE A 535 -13.77 119.72 113.24
N GLY A 536 -12.79 120.63 113.24
CA GLY A 536 -11.87 120.84 112.12
C GLY A 536 -11.05 119.59 111.81
N ASN A 537 -10.55 118.91 112.85
CA ASN A 537 -9.89 117.61 112.70
C ASN A 537 -10.83 116.55 112.08
N LEU A 538 -12.09 116.50 112.50
CA LEU A 538 -13.10 115.60 111.91
C LEU A 538 -13.42 115.93 110.45
N ILE A 539 -13.46 117.21 110.07
CA ILE A 539 -13.68 117.65 108.67
C ILE A 539 -12.49 117.27 107.80
N LYS A 540 -11.26 117.48 108.28
CA LYS A 540 -10.05 117.04 107.59
C LYS A 540 -10.02 115.52 107.40
N GLU A 541 -10.34 114.76 108.44
CA GLU A 541 -10.44 113.30 108.35
C GLU A 541 -11.53 112.87 107.35
N ASN A 542 -12.68 113.55 107.33
CA ASN A 542 -13.72 113.31 106.33
C ASN A 542 -13.25 113.61 104.90
N GLY A 543 -12.48 114.68 104.70
CA GLY A 543 -11.85 114.99 103.40
C GLY A 543 -10.95 113.87 102.90
N GLU A 544 -10.06 113.35 103.77
CA GLU A 544 -9.19 112.22 103.44
C GLU A 544 -9.98 110.91 103.16
N ARG A 545 -11.10 110.70 103.87
CA ARG A 545 -12.01 109.56 103.62
C ARG A 545 -12.73 109.70 102.28
N ILE A 546 -13.17 110.90 101.92
CA ILE A 546 -13.82 111.23 100.64
C ILE A 546 -12.87 111.03 99.46
N GLU A 547 -11.63 111.51 99.56
CA GLU A 547 -10.63 111.36 98.50
C GLU A 547 -10.32 109.88 98.23
N ARG A 548 -10.09 109.08 99.29
CA ARG A 548 -9.93 107.63 99.18
C ARG A 548 -11.17 106.94 98.61
N GLY A 549 -12.38 107.38 98.99
CA GLY A 549 -13.63 106.88 98.44
C GLY A 549 -13.77 107.16 96.94
N SER A 550 -13.46 108.39 96.50
CA SER A 550 -13.47 108.79 95.09
C SER A 550 -12.48 107.98 94.25
N ALA A 551 -11.25 107.79 94.75
CA ALA A 551 -10.23 106.97 94.11
C ALA A 551 -10.70 105.50 93.95
N THR A 552 -11.35 104.95 94.98
CA THR A 552 -11.93 103.60 94.94
C THR A 552 -13.00 103.49 93.87
N ILE A 553 -13.94 104.44 93.79
CA ILE A 553 -15.02 104.40 92.79
C ILE A 553 -14.48 104.56 91.37
N ARG A 554 -13.50 105.45 91.13
CA ARG A 554 -12.86 105.55 89.80
C ARG A 554 -12.22 104.23 89.38
N THR A 555 -11.57 103.54 90.31
CA THR A 555 -11.02 102.20 90.07
C THR A 555 -12.12 101.20 89.76
N THR A 556 -13.25 101.23 90.49
CA THR A 556 -14.41 100.37 90.22
C THR A 556 -15.02 100.63 88.85
N VAL A 557 -15.15 101.89 88.42
CA VAL A 557 -15.62 102.24 87.07
C VAL A 557 -14.69 101.67 86.00
N GLN A 558 -13.37 101.75 86.21
CA GLN A 558 -12.39 101.15 85.30
C GLN A 558 -12.57 99.64 85.23
N THR A 559 -12.68 98.95 86.36
CA THR A 559 -12.93 97.50 86.40
C THR A 559 -14.22 97.12 85.66
N ILE A 560 -15.28 97.93 85.77
CA ILE A 560 -16.52 97.68 85.02
C ILE A 560 -16.31 97.83 83.51
N ASN A 561 -15.53 98.82 83.05
CA ASN A 561 -15.19 98.95 81.64
C ASN A 561 -14.38 97.74 81.13
N ASP A 562 -13.40 97.27 81.91
CA ASP A 562 -12.60 96.08 81.57
C ASP A 562 -13.49 94.81 81.48
N VAL A 563 -14.53 94.71 82.33
CA VAL A 563 -15.55 93.65 82.26
C VAL A 563 -16.36 93.76 80.97
N ILE A 564 -16.84 94.95 80.59
CA ILE A 564 -17.60 95.15 79.35
C ILE A 564 -16.77 94.76 78.12
N GLU A 565 -15.49 95.14 78.09
CA GLU A 565 -14.57 94.76 77.01
C GLU A 565 -14.38 93.24 76.94
N SER A 566 -14.16 92.59 78.10
CA SER A 566 -14.00 91.14 78.20
C SER A 566 -15.24 90.39 77.72
N VAL A 567 -16.44 90.87 78.09
CA VAL A 567 -17.72 90.32 77.65
C VAL A 567 -17.92 90.53 76.14
N GLY A 568 -17.48 91.66 75.59
CA GLY A 568 -17.43 91.90 74.14
C GLY A 568 -16.51 90.92 73.40
N ASN A 569 -15.37 90.54 74.00
CA ASN A 569 -14.49 89.50 73.45
C ASN A 569 -15.18 88.13 73.44
N ILE A 570 -15.91 87.77 74.52
CA ILE A 570 -16.70 86.53 74.58
C ILE A 570 -17.77 86.51 73.49
N SER A 571 -18.50 87.61 73.30
CA SER A 571 -19.54 87.73 72.25
C SER A 571 -18.96 87.46 70.85
N ARG A 572 -17.78 88.02 70.54
CA ARG A 572 -17.08 87.76 69.28
C ARG A 572 -16.70 86.29 69.11
N SER A 573 -16.16 85.64 70.14
CA SER A 573 -15.84 84.21 70.09
C SER A 573 -17.08 83.34 69.90
N VAL A 574 -18.21 83.70 70.51
CA VAL A 574 -19.50 83.00 70.31
C VAL A 574 -19.96 83.10 68.86
N LEU A 575 -19.83 84.27 68.23
CA LEU A 575 -20.15 84.47 66.81
C LEU A 575 -19.23 83.65 65.89
N GLU A 576 -17.93 83.61 66.17
CA GLU A 576 -16.96 82.81 65.41
C GLU A 576 -17.29 81.30 65.50
N ILE A 577 -17.58 80.78 66.69
CA ILE A 577 -17.96 79.36 66.87
C ILE A 577 -19.28 79.07 66.14
N SER A 578 -20.27 79.96 66.25
CA SER A 578 -21.57 79.78 65.59
C SER A 578 -21.46 79.73 64.06
N ALA A 579 -20.47 80.42 63.48
CA ALA A 579 -20.23 80.42 62.04
C ALA A 579 -19.64 79.09 61.52
N LEU A 580 -19.05 78.26 62.39
CA LEU A 580 -18.49 76.96 62.02
C LEU A 580 -19.54 75.84 61.94
N ILE A 581 -20.66 75.99 62.64
CA ILE A 581 -21.69 74.94 62.73
C ILE A 581 -22.30 74.55 61.37
N PRO A 582 -22.66 75.47 60.48
CA PRO A 582 -23.18 75.11 59.15
C PRO A 582 -22.17 74.34 58.29
N GLU A 583 -20.87 74.55 58.51
CA GLU A 583 -19.81 73.83 57.79
C GLU A 583 -19.69 72.38 58.29
N GLU A 584 -19.81 72.16 59.60
CA GLU A 584 -19.85 70.82 60.19
C GLU A 584 -21.08 70.01 59.72
N ASP A 585 -22.26 70.64 59.59
CA ASP A 585 -23.45 69.99 59.01
C ASP A 585 -23.22 69.58 57.54
N ARG A 586 -22.53 70.42 56.75
CA ARG A 586 -22.14 70.04 55.37
C ARG A 586 -21.17 68.87 55.34
N ILE A 587 -20.18 68.84 56.23
CA ILE A 587 -19.23 67.73 56.34
C ILE A 587 -19.98 66.44 56.66
N LYS A 588 -20.93 66.46 57.61
CA LYS A 588 -21.79 65.32 57.93
C LYS A 588 -22.53 64.80 56.69
N ASP A 589 -23.20 65.69 55.95
CA ASP A 589 -23.96 65.30 54.74
C ASP A 589 -23.05 64.70 53.67
N MET A 590 -21.87 65.28 53.46
CA MET A 590 -20.86 64.74 52.54
C MET A 590 -20.36 63.35 52.98
N VAL A 591 -20.06 63.16 54.26
CA VAL A 591 -19.61 61.87 54.80
C VAL A 591 -20.71 60.82 54.66
N ASN A 592 -21.96 61.16 54.94
CA ASN A 592 -23.10 60.25 54.78
C ASN A 592 -23.34 59.87 53.31
N ALA A 593 -23.23 60.83 52.38
CA ALA A 593 -23.32 60.55 50.95
C ALA A 593 -22.18 59.62 50.49
N SER A 594 -20.94 59.89 50.92
CA SER A 594 -19.77 59.07 50.62
C SER A 594 -19.88 57.66 51.21
N ALA A 595 -20.38 57.54 52.45
CA ALA A 595 -20.68 56.26 53.09
C ALA A 595 -21.74 55.47 52.31
N GLY A 596 -22.80 56.12 51.84
CA GLY A 596 -23.82 55.50 50.99
C GLY A 596 -23.25 54.96 49.66
N ASP A 597 -22.34 55.70 49.03
CA ASP A 597 -21.65 55.24 47.82
C ASP A 597 -20.66 54.10 48.10
N LEU A 598 -19.98 54.13 49.25
CA LEU A 598 -19.15 53.02 49.74
C LEU A 598 -19.96 51.74 49.93
N LEU A 599 -21.16 51.83 50.51
CA LEU A 599 -22.06 50.68 50.67
C LEU A 599 -22.52 50.12 49.31
N LYS A 600 -22.87 50.98 48.34
CA LYS A 600 -23.19 50.52 46.98
C LYS A 600 -22.02 49.85 46.27
N ARG A 601 -20.79 50.35 46.48
CA ARG A 601 -19.58 49.73 45.92
C ARG A 601 -19.30 48.40 46.59
N ALA A 602 -19.46 48.32 47.91
CA ALA A 602 -19.30 47.10 48.69
C ALA A 602 -20.23 45.98 48.17
N THR A 603 -21.53 46.26 47.97
CA THR A 603 -22.46 45.27 47.40
C THR A 603 -22.10 44.87 45.97
N GLY A 604 -21.59 45.81 45.15
CA GLY A 604 -21.08 45.50 43.82
C GLY A 604 -19.85 44.57 43.84
N ILE A 605 -18.93 44.77 44.79
CA ILE A 605 -17.75 43.91 44.98
C ILE A 605 -18.17 42.53 45.50
N GLU A 606 -19.12 42.46 46.44
CA GLU A 606 -19.69 41.21 46.95
C GLU A 606 -20.28 40.37 45.80
N GLN A 607 -21.12 40.99 44.97
CA GLN A 607 -21.68 40.33 43.79
C GLN A 607 -20.61 39.86 42.82
N SER A 608 -19.59 40.69 42.56
CA SER A 608 -18.45 40.33 41.70
C SER A 608 -17.64 39.16 42.27
N SER A 609 -17.50 39.08 43.59
CA SER A 609 -16.83 37.97 44.28
C SER A 609 -17.61 36.66 44.13
N ILE A 610 -18.94 36.71 44.24
CA ILE A 610 -19.81 35.55 43.99
C ILE A 610 -19.69 35.07 42.53
N GLU A 611 -19.71 35.99 41.56
CA GLU A 611 -19.54 35.67 40.15
C GLU A 611 -18.15 35.09 39.86
N GLN A 612 -17.09 35.66 40.45
CA GLN A 612 -15.73 35.11 40.37
C GLN A 612 -15.68 33.67 40.91
N LYS A 613 -16.30 33.40 42.05
CA LYS A 613 -16.40 32.02 42.59
C LYS A 613 -17.08 31.06 41.63
N SER A 614 -18.17 31.48 40.99
CA SER A 614 -18.85 30.66 39.99
C SER A 614 -17.94 30.37 38.77
N ALA A 615 -17.22 31.39 38.28
CA ALA A 615 -16.26 31.24 37.19
C ALA A 615 -15.08 30.32 37.58
N ILE A 616 -14.58 30.42 38.81
CA ILE A 616 -13.53 29.55 39.34
C ILE A 616 -13.98 28.09 39.30
N LEU A 617 -15.21 27.77 39.74
CA LEU A 617 -15.75 26.42 39.69
C LEU A 617 -15.85 25.86 38.26
N GLU A 618 -16.21 26.68 37.29
CA GLU A 618 -16.19 26.28 35.87
C GLU A 618 -14.77 26.03 35.36
N ILE A 619 -13.82 26.90 35.70
CA ILE A 619 -12.41 26.72 35.33
C ILE A 619 -11.85 25.44 35.95
N THR A 620 -12.13 25.14 37.22
CA THR A 620 -11.73 23.88 37.86
C THR A 620 -12.28 22.65 37.13
N LYS A 621 -13.55 22.70 36.67
CA LYS A 621 -14.11 21.63 35.82
C LYS A 621 -13.42 21.52 34.47
N ALA A 622 -13.05 22.65 33.86
CA ALA A 622 -12.31 22.68 32.61
C ALA A 622 -10.91 22.07 32.79
N ILE A 623 -10.19 22.42 33.86
CA ILE A 623 -8.88 21.83 34.21
C ILE A 623 -9.00 20.32 34.38
N ALA A 624 -10.00 19.83 35.11
CA ALA A 624 -10.22 18.40 35.26
C ALA A 624 -10.45 17.69 33.91
N SER A 625 -11.18 18.33 33.00
CA SER A 625 -11.44 17.82 31.65
C SER A 625 -10.18 17.82 30.77
N ILE A 626 -9.37 18.88 30.86
CA ILE A 626 -8.09 18.97 30.14
C ILE A 626 -7.10 17.94 30.68
N ASN A 627 -7.00 17.78 32.01
CA ASN A 627 -6.14 16.77 32.61
C ASN A 627 -6.50 15.35 32.15
N ASP A 628 -7.79 15.00 32.07
CA ASP A 628 -8.22 13.74 31.48
C ASP A 628 -7.83 13.61 29.98
N ALA A 629 -7.94 14.69 29.21
CA ALA A 629 -7.50 14.71 27.81
C ALA A 629 -5.97 14.56 27.67
N VAL A 630 -5.18 15.18 28.55
CA VAL A 630 -3.73 15.03 28.64
C VAL A 630 -3.37 13.58 28.97
N GLN A 631 -4.03 12.95 29.94
CA GLN A 631 -3.81 11.54 30.26
C GLN A 631 -4.19 10.59 29.11
N ARG A 632 -5.28 10.87 28.39
CA ARG A 632 -5.65 10.12 27.18
C ARG A 632 -4.62 10.31 26.07
N SER A 633 -4.15 11.53 25.85
CA SER A 633 -3.14 11.85 24.84
C SER A 633 -1.78 11.23 25.17
N ALA A 634 -1.38 11.22 26.43
CA ALA A 634 -0.19 10.51 26.89
C ALA A 634 -0.28 9.01 26.60
N ARG A 635 -1.43 8.38 26.91
CA ARG A 635 -1.69 6.95 26.56
C ARG A 635 -1.65 6.71 25.06
N HIS A 636 -2.25 7.59 24.26
CA HIS A 636 -2.15 7.53 22.80
C HIS A 636 -0.70 7.66 22.33
N SER A 637 0.10 8.55 22.93
CA SER A 637 1.52 8.68 22.60
C SER A 637 2.27 7.36 22.82
N THR A 638 2.02 6.71 23.96
CA THR A 638 2.61 5.39 24.25
C THR A 638 2.18 4.33 23.24
N HIS A 639 0.91 4.34 22.82
CA HIS A 639 0.43 3.42 21.80
C HIS A 639 1.00 3.74 20.40
N VAL A 640 1.20 5.01 20.05
CA VAL A 640 1.89 5.39 18.81
C VAL A 640 3.38 5.01 18.87
N LEU A 641 4.02 5.12 20.02
CA LEU A 641 5.39 4.67 20.25
C LEU A 641 5.51 3.15 20.05
N GLU A 642 4.59 2.38 20.63
CA GLU A 642 4.52 0.92 20.45
C GLU A 642 4.33 0.57 18.97
N ARG A 643 3.40 1.23 18.28
CA ARG A 643 3.20 1.06 16.83
C ARG A 643 4.39 1.50 16.00
N ALA A 644 5.11 2.54 16.41
CA ALA A 644 6.33 2.97 15.74
C ALA A 644 7.44 1.91 15.90
N VAL A 645 7.54 1.28 17.07
CA VAL A 645 8.45 0.14 17.29
C VAL A 645 8.05 -1.04 16.41
N ASP A 646 6.76 -1.35 16.30
CA ASP A 646 6.28 -2.40 15.39
C ASP A 646 6.61 -2.06 13.93
N VAL A 647 6.37 -0.82 13.49
CA VAL A 647 6.67 -0.37 12.12
C VAL A 647 8.17 -0.34 11.83
N ASP A 648 9.00 0.05 12.80
CA ASP A 648 10.47 -0.01 12.70
C ASP A 648 10.95 -1.45 12.65
N SER A 649 10.35 -2.34 13.45
CA SER A 649 10.60 -3.78 13.41
C SER A 649 10.19 -4.37 12.07
N ASP A 650 9.00 -4.09 11.57
CA ASP A 650 8.50 -4.52 10.26
C ASP A 650 9.38 -3.96 9.13
N ALA A 651 9.79 -2.70 9.21
CA ALA A 651 10.72 -2.08 8.26
C ALA A 651 12.11 -2.72 8.35
N GLY A 652 12.55 -3.12 9.53
CA GLY A 652 13.79 -3.86 9.77
C GLY A 652 13.71 -5.30 9.26
N GLU A 653 12.59 -5.99 9.43
CA GLU A 653 12.32 -7.30 8.84
C GLU A 653 12.24 -7.22 7.33
N MET A 654 11.56 -6.21 6.80
CA MET A 654 11.47 -5.92 5.37
C MET A 654 12.87 -5.59 4.84
N THR A 655 13.66 -4.76 5.51
CA THR A 655 15.05 -4.49 5.15
C THR A 655 15.88 -5.77 5.17
N LYS A 656 15.78 -6.62 6.19
CA LYS A 656 16.45 -7.94 6.23
C LYS A 656 15.99 -8.86 5.11
N LEU A 657 14.69 -8.87 4.78
CA LEU A 657 14.10 -9.63 3.68
C LEU A 657 14.62 -9.14 2.33
N VAL A 658 14.82 -7.83 2.18
CA VAL A 658 15.26 -7.17 0.96
C VAL A 658 16.80 -7.21 0.85
N GLU A 659 17.54 -7.20 1.97
CA GLU A 659 19.01 -7.38 2.07
C GLU A 659 19.46 -8.80 1.76
N LYS A 660 18.58 -9.79 1.94
CA LYS A 660 18.77 -11.12 1.36
C LYS A 660 18.88 -11.06 -0.16
N PHE A 661 18.53 -9.94 -0.80
CA PHE A 661 18.77 -9.70 -2.21
C PHE A 661 19.94 -8.73 -2.43
N ARG A 662 21.02 -9.23 -3.05
CA ARG A 662 22.15 -8.40 -3.51
C ARG A 662 21.73 -7.67 -4.80
N THR A 663 21.47 -6.36 -4.70
CA THR A 663 20.90 -5.52 -5.78
C THR A 663 21.93 -4.77 -6.59
#